data_AF-A0A959E590-F1
#
_entry.id   AF-A0A959E590-F1
#
_cell.length_a   1.000
_cell.length_b   1.000
_cell.length_c   1.000
_cell.angle_alpha   90.00
_cell.angle_beta   90.00
_cell.angle_gamma   90.00
#
_symmetry.space_group_name_H-M   'P 1'
#
loop_
_entity.id
_entity.type
_entity.pdbx_description
1 polymer ?
#
loop_
_entity_poly.entity_id
_entity_poly.type
_entity_poly.pdbx_seq_one_letter_code
_entity_poly.pdbx_strand_id
1 'polypeptide(L)'
;MPIKTALFPFISILPFSFLNSQSRQADSFRDTLDPCTVIWFDSPADQWENYLPVGNGRLGAMVEGGITSETVQFNEDTYWSGGPYSTVVKGGYRSLPEIRKLLFEGRFLEAHNLFGRTLMGYPVEQMKYQNMGNLVFKYEYADQNAATGAYHRSLDLSTGIATTDFTVGGVRFHREVFVSPVDQALVIRISADQPGSIRFSCQLQGVRNDTHSNYGTDYFRMDVWNQDGLMLEGKSADYLGVEGRMRYAALARFVAKGGSITPSVQSLSVEGADEVVVYLTAATNFNSYKDVSGDALARAKAYQDKLDGQTFDAIKNNHIREHQRLFNRVSLRMPANVNSQLPTPERMARVQHTPDPALAALCYQFGRYLMIASSRPGTQPANLQGIWNKYQNPAWDAKYTTNINTEMNYWAVESGNLSECSEPLFRMIGELTDQGGEVAARHYGAKGWVLHQNTDIWRVAAPMDGPTWGTFTTGGAWLCTHIWEHYAYSRDTAFLRKYYPVLKGATRFFLDFLTPHPQKGWMVTAPSTSPENFPASPGNGRYYDEVTGIYLPGTTICYGSTIDIQILNDLFGQVAKVCDILRTDPDFRDSLTAMKKRLPPMQVGRDGMLQEWAEDYGQLEKEHRHFSHLYGIYPGHVISPVKTPELVEPVRKVLEQRGDGGTGWSRAWKMGIWARLFDGNRAYRIWQGYLKEQCYPSLFAKCFTPLQVDGSFGVTAGITEMLVQSHESYIEILPALPDAWPEGAFSGVAVRGGFELDFTWRDGQLSKLAVISRTGKTCRIKLAGRAARVFQGKKMIGNKTAGGDFLEFAAIPGNKYDIGLD
;
A
#
# COMPACT_ATOMS: atom_id res chain seq x y z
N MET A 1 68.38 -61.07 28.25
CA MET A 1 68.22 -59.74 27.61
C MET A 1 66.73 -59.55 27.26
N PRO A 2 66.22 -58.30 27.28
CA PRO A 2 65.06 -57.93 28.10
C PRO A 2 63.79 -57.56 27.26
N ILE A 3 62.63 -57.08 27.75
CA ILE A 3 62.26 -56.31 28.97
C ILE A 3 60.93 -56.83 29.59
N LYS A 4 60.59 -56.34 30.80
CA LYS A 4 59.27 -56.36 31.48
C LYS A 4 58.14 -55.81 30.58
N THR A 5 56.83 -56.01 30.82
CA THR A 5 56.02 -55.46 31.96
C THR A 5 54.63 -56.14 32.05
N ALA A 6 53.97 -56.04 33.20
CA ALA A 6 52.73 -56.75 33.55
C ALA A 6 51.42 -56.10 33.04
N LEU A 7 50.33 -56.90 32.98
CA LEU A 7 48.95 -56.45 32.83
C LEU A 7 48.15 -56.59 34.14
N PHE A 8 47.24 -55.64 34.39
CA PHE A 8 46.10 -55.69 35.33
C PHE A 8 44.96 -54.83 34.72
N PRO A 9 43.69 -54.90 35.19
CA PRO A 9 42.56 -55.04 34.28
C PRO A 9 41.73 -53.75 34.09
N PHE A 10 40.81 -53.81 33.13
CA PHE A 10 39.85 -52.76 32.81
C PHE A 10 38.95 -52.37 33.99
N ILE A 11 38.80 -51.06 34.21
CA ILE A 11 37.62 -50.46 34.83
C ILE A 11 36.83 -49.76 33.72
N SER A 12 35.59 -50.19 33.52
CA SER A 12 34.67 -49.62 32.53
C SER A 12 34.03 -48.33 33.03
N ILE A 13 34.24 -47.23 32.30
CA ILE A 13 33.53 -45.96 32.50
C ILE A 13 32.62 -45.72 31.29
N LEU A 14 31.31 -45.65 31.54
CA LEU A 14 30.30 -45.21 30.57
C LEU A 14 30.33 -43.67 30.47
N PRO A 15 30.46 -43.07 29.27
CA PRO A 15 30.19 -41.66 29.09
C PRO A 15 28.68 -41.41 28.96
N PHE A 16 28.10 -40.67 29.91
CA PHE A 16 26.72 -40.19 29.83
C PHE A 16 26.52 -39.32 28.58
N SER A 17 25.52 -39.66 27.76
CA SER A 17 25.18 -38.92 26.54
C SER A 17 24.08 -37.88 26.81
N PHE A 18 24.42 -36.75 27.44
CA PHE A 18 23.53 -35.59 27.58
C PHE A 18 24.02 -34.41 26.73
N LEU A 19 23.77 -34.46 25.42
CA LEU A 19 24.00 -33.36 24.45
C LEU A 19 23.38 -33.73 23.09
N ASN A 20 22.05 -33.56 22.91
CA ASN A 20 21.39 -33.48 21.58
C ASN A 20 19.87 -33.19 21.56
N SER A 21 19.29 -32.53 22.58
CA SER A 21 17.89 -32.07 22.51
C SER A 21 17.75 -30.64 21.95
N GLN A 22 18.69 -29.73 22.25
CA GLN A 22 18.61 -28.32 21.85
C GLN A 22 18.85 -28.09 20.34
N SER A 23 19.60 -28.95 19.66
CA SER A 23 19.85 -28.86 18.21
C SER A 23 18.57 -29.09 17.40
N ARG A 24 17.87 -30.20 17.67
CA ARG A 24 16.70 -30.69 16.90
C ARG A 24 15.50 -29.74 16.80
N GLN A 25 15.41 -28.69 17.63
CA GLN A 25 14.22 -27.84 17.68
C GLN A 25 14.42 -26.48 17.00
N ALA A 26 15.65 -25.96 16.94
CA ALA A 26 16.00 -24.86 16.04
C ALA A 26 15.84 -25.28 14.57
N ASP A 27 16.07 -26.55 14.27
CA ASP A 27 15.78 -27.15 12.96
C ASP A 27 14.27 -27.11 12.64
N SER A 28 13.39 -27.44 13.60
CA SER A 28 11.95 -27.62 13.35
C SER A 28 11.17 -26.38 12.85
N PHE A 29 11.59 -25.16 13.21
CA PHE A 29 11.02 -23.92 12.64
C PHE A 29 11.45 -23.75 11.18
N ARG A 30 12.73 -23.97 10.87
CA ARG A 30 13.27 -23.85 9.50
C ARG A 30 12.75 -24.96 8.58
N ASP A 31 12.55 -26.17 9.11
CA ASP A 31 11.95 -27.30 8.39
C ASP A 31 10.49 -27.07 7.98
N THR A 32 9.79 -26.16 8.65
CA THR A 32 8.35 -25.86 8.43
C THR A 32 8.11 -24.47 7.82
N LEU A 33 9.15 -23.66 7.64
CA LEU A 33 9.10 -22.31 7.06
C LEU A 33 8.75 -22.36 5.56
N ASP A 34 7.68 -21.67 5.14
CA ASP A 34 7.48 -21.30 3.73
C ASP A 34 8.21 -19.97 3.45
N PRO A 35 9.33 -19.97 2.72
CA PRO A 35 10.10 -18.76 2.44
C PRO A 35 9.42 -17.80 1.47
N CYS A 36 8.27 -18.16 0.89
CA CYS A 36 7.42 -17.30 0.06
C CYS A 36 6.33 -16.57 0.88
N THR A 37 6.08 -16.94 2.15
CA THR A 37 5.02 -16.32 2.97
C THR A 37 5.41 -15.97 4.40
N VAL A 38 6.62 -16.29 4.87
CA VAL A 38 7.05 -15.93 6.24
C VAL A 38 8.19 -14.93 6.24
N ILE A 39 7.98 -13.81 6.94
CA ILE A 39 9.02 -12.85 7.32
C ILE A 39 9.54 -13.27 8.69
N TRP A 40 10.84 -13.44 8.89
CA TRP A 40 11.39 -13.80 10.21
C TRP A 40 12.77 -13.20 10.51
N PHE A 41 13.08 -13.21 11.82
CA PHE A 41 14.28 -12.65 12.44
C PHE A 41 14.73 -13.57 13.58
N ASP A 42 16.05 -13.62 13.83
CA ASP A 42 16.71 -14.32 14.93
C ASP A 42 17.06 -13.40 16.12
N SER A 43 16.54 -12.17 16.12
CA SER A 43 16.73 -11.16 17.17
C SER A 43 15.50 -10.24 17.32
N PRO A 44 15.29 -9.64 18.51
CA PRO A 44 14.30 -8.58 18.73
C PRO A 44 14.50 -7.41 17.78
N ALA A 45 13.45 -6.62 17.55
CA ALA A 45 13.58 -5.42 16.74
C ALA A 45 14.47 -4.36 17.42
N ASP A 46 15.36 -3.75 16.63
CA ASP A 46 16.26 -2.64 16.99
C ASP A 46 15.58 -1.26 16.86
N GLN A 47 14.54 -1.17 16.02
CA GLN A 47 13.77 0.04 15.74
C GLN A 47 12.33 -0.33 15.35
N TRP A 48 11.38 0.59 15.57
CA TRP A 48 9.95 0.37 15.28
C TRP A 48 9.67 -0.05 13.84
N GLU A 49 10.42 0.48 12.89
CA GLU A 49 10.30 0.16 11.47
C GLU A 49 10.65 -1.30 11.16
N ASN A 50 11.32 -2.01 12.09
CA ASN A 50 11.59 -3.45 12.04
C ASN A 50 10.62 -4.29 12.90
N TYR A 51 9.59 -3.69 13.51
CA TYR A 51 8.52 -4.42 14.20
C TYR A 51 7.68 -5.19 13.17
N LEU A 52 6.96 -6.22 13.62
CA LEU A 52 6.09 -7.02 12.76
C LEU A 52 4.68 -6.40 12.67
N PRO A 53 4.17 -6.06 11.48
CA PRO A 53 2.84 -5.48 11.32
C PRO A 53 1.74 -6.54 11.38
N VAL A 54 0.71 -6.31 12.19
CA VAL A 54 -0.58 -7.03 12.16
C VAL A 54 -1.73 -6.04 12.00
N GLY A 55 -2.85 -6.45 11.40
CA GLY A 55 -3.99 -5.55 11.20
C GLY A 55 -5.22 -6.20 10.59
N ASN A 56 -6.38 -5.59 10.84
CA ASN A 56 -7.68 -6.06 10.35
C ASN A 56 -8.38 -5.09 9.38
N GLY A 57 -7.66 -4.09 8.87
CA GLY A 57 -8.18 -2.99 8.07
C GLY A 57 -8.56 -1.75 8.90
N ARG A 58 -8.98 -1.94 10.15
CA ARG A 58 -9.40 -0.86 11.07
C ARG A 58 -8.40 -0.66 12.21
N LEU A 59 -8.15 -1.73 12.96
CA LEU A 59 -7.09 -1.80 13.97
C LEU A 59 -5.81 -2.32 13.32
N GLY A 60 -4.69 -1.66 13.63
CA GLY A 60 -3.34 -2.09 13.28
C GLY A 60 -2.46 -2.15 14.51
N ALA A 61 -1.46 -3.02 14.52
CA ALA A 61 -0.41 -3.03 15.54
C ALA A 61 0.95 -3.41 14.97
N MET A 62 2.00 -2.96 15.64
CA MET A 62 3.41 -3.22 15.35
C MET A 62 4.03 -3.90 16.58
N VAL A 63 4.57 -5.11 16.38
CA VAL A 63 5.08 -5.99 17.44
C VAL A 63 6.61 -5.99 17.51
N GLU A 64 7.18 -5.62 18.65
CA GLU A 64 8.63 -5.51 18.89
C GLU A 64 9.34 -6.87 18.96
N GLY A 65 8.75 -7.83 19.68
CA GLY A 65 9.32 -9.12 20.01
C GLY A 65 10.35 -9.08 21.14
N GLY A 66 10.37 -8.03 21.96
CA GLY A 66 11.42 -7.82 22.98
C GLY A 66 11.30 -8.74 24.20
N ILE A 67 12.44 -9.19 24.75
CA ILE A 67 12.48 -10.27 25.76
C ILE A 67 12.01 -9.78 27.14
N THR A 68 12.74 -8.85 27.75
CA THR A 68 12.42 -8.27 29.09
C THR A 68 11.44 -7.11 29.02
N SER A 69 11.35 -6.43 27.87
CA SER A 69 10.39 -5.39 27.57
C SER A 69 9.78 -5.68 26.22
N GLU A 70 8.46 -5.58 26.07
CA GLU A 70 7.74 -5.75 24.81
C GLU A 70 6.79 -4.58 24.62
N THR A 71 6.82 -3.99 23.44
CA THR A 71 5.93 -2.92 23.01
C THR A 71 5.08 -3.43 21.85
N VAL A 72 3.77 -3.57 22.09
CA VAL A 72 2.78 -3.70 21.01
C VAL A 72 2.15 -2.32 20.80
N GLN A 73 2.73 -1.55 19.88
CA GLN A 73 2.18 -0.25 19.47
C GLN A 73 0.94 -0.50 18.62
N PHE A 74 -0.14 0.27 18.80
CA PHE A 74 -1.39 0.08 18.06
C PHE A 74 -2.00 1.39 17.55
N ASN A 75 -2.77 1.26 16.46
CA ASN A 75 -3.50 2.33 15.79
C ASN A 75 -4.95 1.91 15.54
N GLU A 76 -5.78 2.91 15.26
CA GLU A 76 -7.11 2.75 14.68
C GLU A 76 -7.26 3.74 13.53
N ASP A 77 -7.73 3.27 12.37
CA ASP A 77 -7.74 3.96 11.08
C ASP A 77 -8.48 5.31 11.07
N THR A 78 -9.35 5.56 12.05
CA THR A 78 -10.05 6.83 12.22
C THR A 78 -9.46 7.76 13.28
N TYR A 79 -8.34 7.43 13.94
CA TYR A 79 -7.67 8.35 14.86
C TYR A 79 -6.76 9.38 14.14
N TRP A 80 -7.32 10.57 13.92
CA TRP A 80 -6.66 11.72 13.27
C TRP A 80 -6.84 13.00 14.10
N SER A 81 -6.01 14.01 13.83
CA SER A 81 -6.14 15.35 14.41
C SER A 81 -7.37 16.13 13.90
N GLY A 82 -7.71 17.22 14.59
CA GLY A 82 -8.75 18.14 14.14
C GLY A 82 -10.18 17.55 14.16
N GLY A 83 -11.02 18.07 13.26
CA GLY A 83 -12.45 17.79 13.17
C GLY A 83 -12.99 18.18 11.79
N PRO A 84 -14.29 17.98 11.51
CA PRO A 84 -14.89 18.36 10.23
C PRO A 84 -14.65 19.84 9.90
N TYR A 85 -13.98 20.11 8.78
CA TYR A 85 -13.56 21.46 8.39
C TYR A 85 -13.64 21.68 6.87
N SER A 86 -13.34 22.90 6.42
CA SER A 86 -13.39 23.27 5.00
C SER A 86 -12.20 24.13 4.62
N THR A 87 -11.58 23.82 3.48
CA THR A 87 -10.48 24.57 2.89
C THR A 87 -10.92 25.45 1.71
N VAL A 88 -12.24 25.59 1.48
CA VAL A 88 -12.80 26.26 0.30
C VAL A 88 -12.59 27.78 0.31
N VAL A 89 -11.84 28.28 -0.66
CA VAL A 89 -11.60 29.70 -0.93
C VAL A 89 -12.73 30.28 -1.78
N LYS A 90 -13.56 31.12 -1.16
CA LYS A 90 -14.67 31.80 -1.84
C LYS A 90 -14.15 32.91 -2.76
N GLY A 91 -14.25 32.70 -4.07
CA GLY A 91 -13.97 33.75 -5.07
C GLY A 91 -12.64 33.63 -5.80
N GLY A 92 -11.86 32.57 -5.57
CA GLY A 92 -10.58 32.33 -6.26
C GLY A 92 -10.69 32.31 -7.78
N TYR A 93 -11.88 31.95 -8.31
CA TYR A 93 -12.17 31.96 -9.75
C TYR A 93 -11.94 33.33 -10.43
N ARG A 94 -11.95 34.42 -9.65
CA ARG A 94 -11.72 35.79 -10.16
C ARG A 94 -10.26 36.03 -10.57
N SER A 95 -9.30 35.33 -9.96
CA SER A 95 -7.88 35.43 -10.30
C SER A 95 -7.50 34.56 -11.49
N LEU A 96 -8.27 33.51 -11.77
CA LEU A 96 -7.95 32.49 -12.77
C LEU A 96 -7.68 33.05 -14.19
N PRO A 97 -8.40 34.07 -14.70
CA PRO A 97 -8.07 34.68 -15.99
C PRO A 97 -6.68 35.34 -16.03
N GLU A 98 -6.28 36.05 -14.96
CA GLU A 98 -4.96 36.70 -14.90
C GLU A 98 -3.86 35.67 -14.69
N ILE A 99 -4.07 34.63 -13.87
CA ILE A 99 -3.12 33.50 -13.73
C ILE A 99 -2.87 32.84 -15.09
N ARG A 100 -3.92 32.57 -15.87
CA ARG A 100 -3.81 32.01 -17.23
C ARG A 100 -3.05 32.92 -18.19
N LYS A 101 -3.34 34.23 -18.15
CA LYS A 101 -2.60 35.23 -18.93
C LYS A 101 -1.12 35.24 -18.58
N LEU A 102 -0.77 35.31 -17.29
CA LEU A 102 0.61 35.29 -16.79
C LEU A 102 1.35 34.02 -17.24
N LEU A 103 0.70 32.86 -17.20
CA LEU A 103 1.27 31.60 -17.71
C LEU A 103 1.58 31.64 -19.21
N PHE A 104 0.66 32.15 -20.03
CA PHE A 104 0.86 32.26 -21.47
C PHE A 104 1.83 33.40 -21.86
N GLU A 105 2.02 34.40 -21.00
CA GLU A 105 3.07 35.42 -21.12
C GLU A 105 4.46 34.93 -20.63
N GLY A 106 4.56 33.70 -20.10
CA GLY A 106 5.80 33.14 -19.55
C GLY A 106 6.19 33.67 -18.16
N ARG A 107 5.28 34.38 -17.49
CA ARG A 107 5.48 35.02 -16.17
C ARG A 107 5.13 34.04 -15.04
N PHE A 108 5.79 32.87 -15.07
CA PHE A 108 5.45 31.72 -14.21
C PHE A 108 5.51 32.01 -12.71
N LEU A 109 6.49 32.79 -12.24
CA LEU A 109 6.61 33.15 -10.82
C LEU A 109 5.45 34.06 -10.35
N GLU A 110 5.01 35.00 -11.19
CA GLU A 110 3.87 35.86 -10.86
C GLU A 110 2.56 35.07 -10.85
N ALA A 111 2.41 34.12 -11.77
CA ALA A 111 1.29 33.16 -11.76
C ALA A 111 1.30 32.27 -10.50
N HIS A 112 2.47 31.79 -10.08
CA HIS A 112 2.66 31.03 -8.83
C HIS A 112 2.19 31.82 -7.62
N ASN A 113 2.70 33.04 -7.45
CA ASN A 113 2.39 33.89 -6.30
C ASN A 113 0.90 34.30 -6.26
N LEU A 114 0.30 34.58 -7.42
CA LEU A 114 -1.12 34.91 -7.52
C LEU A 114 -2.02 33.68 -7.21
N PHE A 115 -1.64 32.48 -7.68
CA PHE A 115 -2.32 31.24 -7.29
C PHE A 115 -2.19 30.99 -5.77
N GLY A 116 -0.97 31.12 -5.24
CA GLY A 116 -0.66 31.03 -3.82
C GLY A 116 -1.58 31.86 -2.94
N ARG A 117 -1.75 33.13 -3.28
CA ARG A 117 -2.57 34.08 -2.51
C ARG A 117 -4.08 33.95 -2.71
N THR A 118 -4.57 33.25 -3.75
CA THR A 118 -6.00 33.34 -4.13
C THR A 118 -6.71 32.03 -4.47
N LEU A 119 -6.00 30.90 -4.58
CA LEU A 119 -6.60 29.56 -4.78
C LEU A 119 -6.15 28.50 -3.78
N MET A 120 -5.04 28.69 -3.04
CA MET A 120 -4.60 27.79 -1.98
C MET A 120 -5.63 27.69 -0.84
N GLY A 121 -5.93 26.47 -0.41
CA GLY A 121 -6.82 26.21 0.71
C GLY A 121 -6.32 26.83 2.02
N TYR A 122 -7.26 27.12 2.92
CA TYR A 122 -6.96 27.62 4.25
C TYR A 122 -7.70 26.79 5.33
N PRO A 123 -7.01 26.23 6.34
CA PRO A 123 -5.55 26.21 6.52
C PRO A 123 -4.83 25.52 5.34
N VAL A 124 -3.55 25.86 5.15
CA VAL A 124 -2.76 25.40 3.99
C VAL A 124 -2.25 23.97 4.14
N GLU A 125 -2.30 23.38 5.34
CA GLU A 125 -1.98 21.96 5.57
C GLU A 125 -3.25 21.18 6.01
N GLN A 126 -3.12 19.85 6.16
CA GLN A 126 -4.21 18.94 6.49
C GLN A 126 -4.06 18.31 7.88
N MET A 127 -5.08 17.57 8.30
CA MET A 127 -5.05 16.84 9.56
C MET A 127 -4.21 15.57 9.45
N LYS A 128 -3.58 15.21 10.57
CA LYS A 128 -2.58 14.14 10.65
C LYS A 128 -3.19 12.85 11.17
N TYR A 129 -2.78 11.72 10.61
CA TYR A 129 -3.03 10.41 11.22
C TYR A 129 -2.14 10.27 12.47
N GLN A 130 -2.64 9.64 13.54
CA GLN A 130 -2.00 9.69 14.85
C GLN A 130 -1.81 8.29 15.48
N ASN A 131 -0.81 8.16 16.34
CA ASN A 131 -0.60 6.95 17.14
C ASN A 131 -1.62 6.89 18.28
N MET A 132 -2.38 5.80 18.37
CA MET A 132 -3.43 5.66 19.39
C MET A 132 -2.87 5.27 20.76
N GLY A 133 -1.84 4.43 20.81
CA GLY A 133 -1.23 4.00 22.07
C GLY A 133 -0.25 2.85 21.93
N ASN A 134 0.29 2.43 23.08
CA ASN A 134 1.20 1.30 23.19
C ASN A 134 0.76 0.40 24.36
N LEU A 135 0.71 -0.91 24.13
CA LEU A 135 0.62 -1.89 25.21
C LEU A 135 2.05 -2.32 25.56
N VAL A 136 2.52 -1.90 26.73
CA VAL A 136 3.92 -2.08 27.17
C VAL A 136 3.97 -3.10 28.30
N PHE A 137 4.69 -4.19 28.08
CA PHE A 137 4.95 -5.23 29.07
C PHE A 137 6.38 -5.10 29.60
N LYS A 138 6.55 -5.25 30.92
CA LYS A 138 7.84 -5.43 31.58
C LYS A 138 7.84 -6.82 32.22
N TYR A 139 8.51 -7.76 31.57
CA TYR A 139 8.58 -9.16 32.00
C TYR A 139 9.62 -9.35 33.09
N GLU A 140 9.34 -10.28 33.99
CA GLU A 140 10.31 -10.75 34.96
C GLU A 140 10.49 -12.26 34.85
N TYR A 141 11.75 -12.69 34.98
CA TYR A 141 12.15 -14.09 34.88
C TYR A 141 12.79 -14.55 36.20
N ALA A 142 12.68 -15.85 36.51
CA ALA A 142 13.21 -16.42 37.77
C ALA A 142 14.72 -16.19 37.96
N ASP A 143 15.49 -16.22 36.87
CA ASP A 143 16.85 -15.69 36.80
C ASP A 143 16.93 -14.64 35.70
N GLN A 144 17.02 -13.38 36.11
CA GLN A 144 17.14 -12.20 35.24
C GLN A 144 18.48 -12.13 34.49
N ASN A 145 19.51 -12.87 34.94
CA ASN A 145 20.83 -12.91 34.32
C ASN A 145 21.02 -14.16 33.44
N ALA A 146 20.00 -15.03 33.34
CA ALA A 146 20.10 -16.22 32.52
C ALA A 146 20.29 -15.86 31.04
N ALA A 147 21.26 -16.52 30.40
CA ALA A 147 21.48 -16.35 28.97
C ALA A 147 20.20 -16.70 28.19
N THR A 148 19.82 -15.84 27.24
CA THR A 148 18.74 -16.17 26.31
C THR A 148 19.18 -17.29 25.37
N GLY A 149 18.35 -18.33 25.26
CA GLY A 149 18.56 -19.44 24.33
C GLY A 149 18.16 -19.10 22.90
N ALA A 150 17.72 -20.11 22.14
CA ALA A 150 17.29 -19.94 20.75
C ALA A 150 16.10 -18.96 20.65
N TYR A 151 16.34 -17.77 20.12
CA TYR A 151 15.34 -16.74 19.86
C TYR A 151 14.93 -16.77 18.39
N HIS A 152 13.64 -16.60 18.11
CA HIS A 152 13.17 -16.12 16.81
C HIS A 152 11.85 -15.36 16.95
N ARG A 153 11.61 -14.44 16.01
CA ARG A 153 10.29 -13.83 15.79
C ARG A 153 9.93 -13.90 14.31
N SER A 154 8.66 -14.11 14.00
CA SER A 154 8.18 -14.26 12.63
C SER A 154 6.77 -13.70 12.44
N LEU A 155 6.45 -13.30 11.21
CA LEU A 155 5.12 -13.01 10.74
C LEU A 155 4.82 -13.95 9.58
N ASP A 156 3.88 -14.87 9.80
CA ASP A 156 3.34 -15.70 8.73
C ASP A 156 2.20 -14.95 8.03
N LEU A 157 2.44 -14.53 6.80
CA LEU A 157 1.48 -13.81 5.97
C LEU A 157 0.27 -14.68 5.58
N SER A 158 0.37 -16.02 5.68
CA SER A 158 -0.70 -16.96 5.33
C SER A 158 -1.76 -17.11 6.44
N THR A 159 -1.41 -16.79 7.69
CA THR A 159 -2.31 -16.76 8.85
C THR A 159 -2.54 -15.34 9.38
N GLY A 160 -1.64 -14.40 9.08
CA GLY A 160 -1.66 -13.04 9.61
C GLY A 160 -1.39 -13.01 11.11
N ILE A 161 -0.49 -13.87 11.60
CA ILE A 161 -0.10 -14.01 13.00
C ILE A 161 1.40 -13.73 13.13
N ALA A 162 1.74 -12.82 14.03
CA ALA A 162 3.11 -12.61 14.48
C ALA A 162 3.39 -13.54 15.68
N THR A 163 4.55 -14.19 15.68
CA THR A 163 4.97 -15.15 16.70
C THR A 163 6.35 -14.78 17.22
N THR A 164 6.57 -14.89 18.53
CA THR A 164 7.88 -14.70 19.18
C THR A 164 8.16 -15.86 20.12
N ASP A 165 9.26 -16.56 19.90
CA ASP A 165 9.71 -17.75 20.63
C ASP A 165 11.12 -17.54 21.17
N PHE A 166 11.33 -17.83 22.46
CA PHE A 166 12.65 -17.73 23.09
C PHE A 166 12.74 -18.59 24.36
N THR A 167 13.93 -18.68 24.95
CA THR A 167 14.16 -19.41 26.21
C THR A 167 14.93 -18.53 27.19
N VAL A 168 14.48 -18.42 28.44
CA VAL A 168 15.19 -17.78 29.55
C VAL A 168 15.17 -18.73 30.75
N GLY A 169 16.31 -18.94 31.40
CA GLY A 169 16.41 -19.79 32.59
C GLY A 169 16.02 -21.27 32.37
N GLY A 170 16.00 -21.74 31.12
CA GLY A 170 15.52 -23.08 30.76
C GLY A 170 14.01 -23.22 30.59
N VAL A 171 13.24 -22.13 30.73
CA VAL A 171 11.81 -22.05 30.38
C VAL A 171 11.67 -21.52 28.96
N ARG A 172 10.91 -22.21 28.11
CA ARG A 172 10.52 -21.70 26.78
C ARG A 172 9.28 -20.83 26.90
N PHE A 173 9.35 -19.65 26.31
CA PHE A 173 8.24 -18.72 26.17
C PHE A 173 7.81 -18.65 24.70
N HIS A 174 6.50 -18.62 24.48
CA HIS A 174 5.88 -18.50 23.16
C HIS A 174 4.78 -17.44 23.22
N ARG A 175 4.85 -16.48 22.29
CA ARG A 175 3.87 -15.38 22.16
C ARG A 175 3.24 -15.40 20.77
N GLU A 176 1.93 -15.22 20.69
CA GLU A 176 1.17 -15.08 19.45
C GLU A 176 0.44 -13.74 19.44
N VAL A 177 0.52 -12.97 18.34
CA VAL A 177 -0.14 -11.66 18.21
C VAL A 177 -0.84 -11.56 16.84
N PHE A 178 -2.12 -11.19 16.83
CA PHE A 178 -2.90 -10.96 15.61
C PHE A 178 -4.07 -10.01 15.84
N VAL A 179 -4.69 -9.51 14.77
CA VAL A 179 -5.87 -8.63 14.86
C VAL A 179 -7.02 -9.28 14.10
N SER A 180 -8.05 -9.73 14.82
CA SER A 180 -9.19 -10.42 14.20
C SER A 180 -10.09 -9.43 13.44
N PRO A 181 -10.37 -9.66 12.15
CA PRO A 181 -11.39 -8.90 11.41
C PRO A 181 -12.82 -9.28 11.81
N VAL A 182 -13.04 -10.51 12.30
CA VAL A 182 -14.35 -11.00 12.72
C VAL A 182 -14.73 -10.43 14.08
N ASP A 183 -13.79 -10.51 15.03
CA ASP A 183 -14.02 -10.16 16.44
C ASP A 183 -13.63 -8.72 16.79
N GLN A 184 -13.02 -8.00 15.84
CA GLN A 184 -12.67 -6.58 15.93
C GLN A 184 -11.72 -6.21 17.10
N ALA A 185 -10.82 -7.14 17.44
CA ALA A 185 -9.86 -7.01 18.54
C ALA A 185 -8.43 -7.39 18.11
N LEU A 186 -7.44 -6.72 18.70
CA LEU A 186 -6.06 -7.17 18.79
C LEU A 186 -5.99 -8.24 19.90
N VAL A 187 -5.39 -9.38 19.59
CA VAL A 187 -5.27 -10.54 20.49
C VAL A 187 -3.79 -10.84 20.69
N ILE A 188 -3.38 -11.00 21.94
CA ILE A 188 -2.03 -11.39 22.33
C ILE A 188 -2.14 -12.62 23.24
N ARG A 189 -1.50 -13.73 22.89
CA ARG A 189 -1.31 -14.88 23.79
C ARG A 189 0.14 -14.92 24.26
N ILE A 190 0.33 -15.18 25.55
CA ILE A 190 1.63 -15.35 26.19
C ILE A 190 1.56 -16.70 26.91
N SER A 191 2.50 -17.60 26.63
CA SER A 191 2.54 -18.96 27.19
C SER A 191 3.96 -19.36 27.57
N ALA A 192 4.09 -20.23 28.57
CA ALA A 192 5.35 -20.84 28.98
C ALA A 192 5.23 -22.37 29.05
N ASP A 193 6.33 -23.09 28.83
CA ASP A 193 6.36 -24.56 28.89
C ASP A 193 6.46 -25.14 30.32
N GLN A 194 6.71 -24.29 31.31
CA GLN A 194 6.68 -24.64 32.74
C GLN A 194 5.58 -23.85 33.48
N PRO A 195 4.69 -24.52 34.23
CA PRO A 195 3.63 -23.86 34.99
C PRO A 195 4.13 -22.76 35.94
N GLY A 196 3.35 -21.70 36.09
CA GLY A 196 3.67 -20.58 36.97
C GLY A 196 4.84 -19.68 36.55
N SER A 197 5.34 -19.80 35.32
CA SER A 197 6.54 -19.07 34.88
C SER A 197 6.30 -17.67 34.30
N ILE A 198 5.04 -17.26 34.07
CA ILE A 198 4.73 -15.94 33.53
C ILE A 198 4.58 -14.92 34.66
N ARG A 199 5.46 -13.92 34.63
CA ARG A 199 5.36 -12.70 35.43
C ARG A 199 5.61 -11.47 34.55
N PHE A 200 4.76 -10.46 34.69
CA PHE A 200 5.00 -9.13 34.13
C PHE A 200 4.18 -8.04 34.81
N SER A 201 4.61 -6.78 34.66
CA SER A 201 3.70 -5.63 34.76
C SER A 201 3.36 -5.08 33.37
N CYS A 202 2.15 -4.54 33.20
CA CYS A 202 1.67 -4.02 31.92
C CYS A 202 1.01 -2.64 32.07
N GLN A 203 1.23 -1.77 31.07
CA GLN A 203 0.59 -0.47 30.93
C GLN A 203 0.00 -0.31 29.53
N LEU A 204 -1.18 0.30 29.45
CA LEU A 204 -1.80 0.76 28.21
C LEU A 204 -1.51 2.26 28.07
N GLN A 205 -0.36 2.58 27.47
CA GLN A 205 0.19 3.94 27.42
C GLN A 205 -0.41 4.75 26.27
N GLY A 206 -0.95 5.93 26.59
CA GLY A 206 -1.26 6.96 25.60
C GLY A 206 0.00 7.66 25.07
N VAL A 207 -0.15 8.43 23.98
CA VAL A 207 0.96 9.13 23.33
C VAL A 207 0.58 10.61 23.15
N ARG A 208 1.44 11.51 23.63
CA ARG A 208 1.24 12.97 23.58
C ARG A 208 1.79 13.59 22.30
N ASN A 209 1.16 14.65 21.79
CA ASN A 209 1.71 15.46 20.71
C ASN A 209 2.70 16.50 21.25
N ASP A 210 3.99 16.17 21.24
CA ASP A 210 5.06 17.02 21.78
C ASP A 210 5.30 18.34 21.00
N THR A 211 4.78 18.47 19.77
CA THR A 211 5.11 19.58 18.85
C THR A 211 4.00 20.62 18.72
N HIS A 212 2.73 20.19 18.76
CA HIS A 212 1.57 21.07 18.51
C HIS A 212 0.50 21.01 19.61
N SER A 213 0.74 20.30 20.72
CA SER A 213 -0.13 20.40 21.90
C SER A 213 -0.06 21.81 22.50
N ASN A 214 -1.03 22.65 22.17
CA ASN A 214 -1.50 23.64 23.13
C ASN A 214 -1.90 22.86 24.39
N TYR A 215 -1.18 23.07 25.49
CA TYR A 215 -1.13 22.23 26.70
C TYR A 215 -2.47 21.85 27.38
N GLY A 216 -3.62 22.32 26.88
CA GLY A 216 -4.97 21.97 27.34
C GLY A 216 -5.93 21.37 26.28
N THR A 217 -5.48 21.03 25.07
CA THR A 217 -6.39 20.55 23.99
C THR A 217 -6.20 19.08 23.59
N ASP A 218 -4.96 18.60 23.57
CA ASP A 218 -4.58 17.18 23.49
C ASP A 218 -4.40 16.64 24.91
N TYR A 219 -5.07 15.53 25.22
CA TYR A 219 -4.89 14.79 26.47
C TYR A 219 -5.29 13.33 26.32
N PHE A 220 -4.71 12.51 27.19
CA PHE A 220 -5.18 11.16 27.45
C PHE A 220 -5.18 10.88 28.95
N ARG A 221 -5.92 9.85 29.34
CA ARG A 221 -5.94 9.31 30.70
C ARG A 221 -5.77 7.79 30.63
N MET A 222 -4.88 7.27 31.46
CA MET A 222 -4.66 5.84 31.67
C MET A 222 -5.32 5.46 33.00
N ASP A 223 -6.14 4.42 33.00
CA ASP A 223 -6.80 3.90 34.21
C ASP A 223 -6.81 2.36 34.20
N VAL A 224 -7.11 1.78 35.36
CA VAL A 224 -7.62 0.42 35.46
C VAL A 224 -9.11 0.42 35.10
N TRP A 225 -9.53 -0.48 34.20
CA TRP A 225 -10.93 -0.61 33.76
C TRP A 225 -11.77 -1.44 34.74
N ASN A 226 -11.20 -2.55 35.18
CA ASN A 226 -11.75 -3.59 36.03
C ASN A 226 -10.59 -4.38 36.66
N GLN A 227 -10.87 -5.42 37.47
CA GLN A 227 -9.81 -6.20 38.15
C GLN A 227 -8.78 -6.81 37.20
N ASP A 228 -9.20 -7.08 35.97
CA ASP A 228 -8.50 -7.81 34.92
C ASP A 228 -8.21 -6.96 33.67
N GLY A 229 -8.19 -5.62 33.78
CA GLY A 229 -8.05 -4.79 32.57
C GLY A 229 -7.66 -3.32 32.74
N LEU A 230 -7.20 -2.76 31.63
CA LEU A 230 -6.70 -1.38 31.49
C LEU A 230 -7.54 -0.60 30.49
N MET A 231 -7.68 0.69 30.74
CA MET A 231 -8.38 1.64 29.89
C MET A 231 -7.47 2.81 29.52
N LEU A 232 -7.59 3.26 28.28
CA LEU A 232 -6.98 4.48 27.76
C LEU A 232 -8.07 5.28 27.05
N GLU A 233 -8.36 6.48 27.53
CA GLU A 233 -9.26 7.44 26.87
C GLU A 233 -8.50 8.71 26.51
N GLY A 234 -8.84 9.36 25.39
CA GLY A 234 -8.19 10.61 25.02
C GLY A 234 -8.90 11.42 23.95
N LYS A 235 -8.28 12.55 23.61
CA LYS A 235 -8.76 13.54 22.65
C LYS A 235 -7.60 14.03 21.77
N SER A 236 -7.82 14.07 20.47
CA SER A 236 -6.83 14.57 19.49
C SER A 236 -6.51 16.06 19.67
N ALA A 237 -5.30 16.45 19.27
CA ALA A 237 -4.86 17.84 19.22
C ALA A 237 -5.68 18.72 18.25
N ASP A 238 -5.75 20.02 18.57
CA ASP A 238 -6.08 21.08 17.62
C ASP A 238 -4.94 21.24 16.60
N TYR A 239 -5.23 21.60 15.35
CA TYR A 239 -4.21 21.85 14.33
C TYR A 239 -4.58 23.01 13.40
N LEU A 240 -3.68 23.99 13.25
CA LEU A 240 -3.84 25.18 12.40
C LEU A 240 -5.21 25.89 12.52
N GLY A 241 -5.75 25.98 13.75
CA GLY A 241 -7.04 26.60 14.04
C GLY A 241 -8.26 25.69 13.83
N VAL A 242 -8.07 24.45 13.37
CA VAL A 242 -9.10 23.40 13.38
C VAL A 242 -9.10 22.73 14.75
N GLU A 243 -10.24 22.80 15.44
CA GLU A 243 -10.45 22.17 16.74
C GLU A 243 -10.30 20.65 16.65
N GLY A 244 -9.48 20.05 17.52
CA GLY A 244 -9.44 18.62 17.73
C GLY A 244 -10.79 18.15 18.28
N ARG A 245 -11.51 17.31 17.53
CA ARG A 245 -12.82 16.76 17.93
C ARG A 245 -12.84 15.23 17.97
N MET A 246 -11.77 14.58 17.52
CA MET A 246 -11.63 13.14 17.64
C MET A 246 -11.42 12.77 19.12
N ARG A 247 -12.25 11.85 19.61
CA ARG A 247 -12.14 11.19 20.91
C ARG A 247 -11.93 9.72 20.68
N TYR A 248 -11.10 9.10 21.50
CA TYR A 248 -10.77 7.69 21.38
C TYR A 248 -10.82 6.98 22.72
N ALA A 249 -11.10 5.68 22.67
CA ALA A 249 -11.04 4.79 23.81
C ALA A 249 -10.44 3.45 23.38
N ALA A 250 -9.58 2.89 24.24
CA ALA A 250 -9.03 1.55 24.12
C ALA A 250 -9.20 0.80 25.46
N LEU A 251 -9.59 -0.47 25.38
CA LEU A 251 -9.83 -1.36 26.50
C LEU A 251 -9.02 -2.64 26.29
N ALA A 252 -8.13 -2.97 27.22
CA ALA A 252 -7.33 -4.19 27.22
C ALA A 252 -7.74 -5.08 28.41
N ARG A 253 -8.31 -6.26 28.12
CA ARG A 253 -8.70 -7.27 29.12
C ARG A 253 -7.72 -8.44 29.13
N PHE A 254 -7.36 -8.93 30.30
CA PHE A 254 -6.34 -9.95 30.54
C PHE A 254 -6.96 -11.19 31.18
N VAL A 255 -6.88 -12.32 30.50
CA VAL A 255 -7.39 -13.61 30.99
C VAL A 255 -6.19 -14.50 31.31
N ALA A 256 -5.90 -14.67 32.60
CA ALA A 256 -4.83 -15.52 33.09
C ALA A 256 -5.32 -16.94 33.40
N LYS A 257 -4.52 -17.95 33.03
CA LYS A 257 -4.66 -19.34 33.47
C LYS A 257 -3.56 -19.63 34.48
N GLY A 258 -3.96 -19.95 35.71
CA GLY A 258 -3.04 -19.98 36.85
C GLY A 258 -2.65 -18.57 37.29
N GLY A 259 -1.95 -18.49 38.42
CA GLY A 259 -1.45 -17.21 38.96
C GLY A 259 -2.53 -16.26 39.46
N SER A 260 -2.19 -14.97 39.49
CA SER A 260 -3.08 -13.87 39.85
C SER A 260 -2.84 -12.63 39.00
N ILE A 261 -3.88 -11.81 38.83
CA ILE A 261 -3.81 -10.46 38.26
C ILE A 261 -4.07 -9.45 39.38
N THR A 262 -3.23 -8.43 39.50
CA THR A 262 -3.34 -7.38 40.52
C THR A 262 -3.32 -6.01 39.86
N PRO A 263 -4.43 -5.24 39.87
CA PRO A 263 -4.46 -3.88 39.35
C PRO A 263 -3.75 -2.88 40.28
N SER A 264 -3.23 -1.80 39.71
CA SER A 264 -2.71 -0.62 40.41
C SER A 264 -3.63 0.59 40.18
N VAL A 265 -3.07 1.80 39.96
CA VAL A 265 -3.81 2.99 39.50
C VAL A 265 -3.86 3.05 37.97
N GLN A 266 -2.75 2.71 37.30
CA GLN A 266 -2.52 2.93 35.85
C GLN A 266 -1.81 1.75 35.16
N SER A 267 -1.69 0.63 35.85
CA SER A 267 -1.06 -0.61 35.38
C SER A 267 -1.73 -1.81 36.03
N LEU A 268 -1.39 -3.00 35.57
CA LEU A 268 -1.65 -4.24 36.29
C LEU A 268 -0.39 -5.11 36.28
N SER A 269 -0.30 -6.03 37.23
CA SER A 269 0.73 -7.06 37.27
C SER A 269 0.08 -8.44 37.17
N VAL A 270 0.73 -9.35 36.43
CA VAL A 270 0.42 -10.78 36.41
C VAL A 270 1.54 -11.52 37.10
N GLU A 271 1.17 -12.44 37.99
CA GLU A 271 2.08 -13.17 38.87
C GLU A 271 1.79 -14.67 38.80
N GLY A 272 2.79 -15.46 38.41
CA GLY A 272 2.73 -16.92 38.52
C GLY A 272 1.72 -17.60 37.59
N ALA A 273 1.50 -17.08 36.38
CA ALA A 273 0.58 -17.67 35.41
C ALA A 273 1.25 -18.71 34.49
N ASP A 274 0.44 -19.64 33.96
CA ASP A 274 0.84 -20.62 32.93
C ASP A 274 0.68 -20.04 31.52
N GLU A 275 -0.41 -19.28 31.33
CA GLU A 275 -0.80 -18.64 30.10
C GLU A 275 -1.56 -17.35 30.42
N VAL A 276 -1.39 -16.32 29.59
CA VAL A 276 -2.21 -15.10 29.60
C VAL A 276 -2.66 -14.78 28.19
N VAL A 277 -3.96 -14.50 28.02
CA VAL A 277 -4.51 -13.96 26.78
C VAL A 277 -4.99 -12.53 27.03
N VAL A 278 -4.52 -11.59 26.21
CA VAL A 278 -4.91 -10.19 26.25
C VAL A 278 -5.76 -9.87 25.03
N TYR A 279 -6.92 -9.26 25.26
CA TYR A 279 -7.84 -8.79 24.25
C TYR A 279 -7.89 -7.26 24.30
N LEU A 280 -7.35 -6.59 23.28
CA LEU A 280 -7.39 -5.14 23.14
C LEU A 280 -8.39 -4.74 22.04
N THR A 281 -9.36 -3.92 22.42
CA THR A 281 -10.33 -3.31 21.50
C THR A 281 -10.21 -1.80 21.60
N ALA A 282 -10.22 -1.10 20.47
CA ALA A 282 -10.27 0.36 20.46
C ALA A 282 -11.25 0.89 19.42
N ALA A 283 -11.68 2.14 19.59
CA ALA A 283 -12.56 2.86 18.68
C ALA A 283 -12.44 4.39 18.87
N THR A 284 -12.97 5.15 17.92
CA THR A 284 -13.17 6.60 18.04
C THR A 284 -14.66 6.99 18.05
N ASN A 285 -14.96 8.28 18.20
CA ASN A 285 -16.28 8.87 17.99
C ASN A 285 -16.65 9.13 16.51
N PHE A 286 -15.79 8.80 15.54
CA PHE A 286 -16.02 9.05 14.12
C PHE A 286 -17.24 8.27 13.57
N ASN A 287 -18.22 8.97 12.99
CA ASN A 287 -19.29 8.37 12.17
C ASN A 287 -18.97 8.54 10.68
N SER A 288 -18.52 9.73 10.31
CA SER A 288 -18.15 10.10 8.94
C SER A 288 -17.29 11.36 8.96
N TYR A 289 -16.76 11.75 7.79
CA TYR A 289 -16.02 12.99 7.59
C TYR A 289 -16.78 14.29 7.96
N LYS A 290 -18.09 14.19 8.23
CA LYS A 290 -18.95 15.29 8.70
C LYS A 290 -19.41 15.15 10.15
N ASP A 291 -19.24 13.99 10.77
CA ASP A 291 -19.92 13.63 12.01
C ASP A 291 -19.03 12.83 12.96
N VAL A 292 -18.88 13.39 14.17
CA VAL A 292 -18.09 12.87 15.29
C VAL A 292 -18.93 12.76 16.57
N SER A 293 -20.25 12.62 16.42
CA SER A 293 -21.22 12.46 17.52
C SER A 293 -21.27 11.06 18.13
N GLY A 294 -20.44 10.13 17.65
CA GLY A 294 -20.34 8.78 18.21
C GLY A 294 -19.76 8.76 19.63
N ASP A 295 -19.85 7.60 20.28
CA ASP A 295 -19.26 7.33 21.59
C ASP A 295 -18.14 6.30 21.42
N ALA A 296 -16.89 6.73 21.65
CA ALA A 296 -15.71 5.89 21.51
C ALA A 296 -15.67 4.75 22.55
N LEU A 297 -16.03 5.05 23.80
CA LEU A 297 -15.96 4.09 24.90
C LEU A 297 -17.07 3.04 24.77
N ALA A 298 -18.28 3.46 24.43
CA ALA A 298 -19.40 2.53 24.18
C ALA A 298 -19.09 1.57 23.03
N ARG A 299 -18.38 2.03 21.99
CA ARG A 299 -17.92 1.19 20.86
C ARG A 299 -16.83 0.21 21.26
N ALA A 300 -15.79 0.68 21.94
CA ALA A 300 -14.71 -0.18 22.43
C ALA A 300 -15.30 -1.28 23.34
N LYS A 301 -16.21 -0.91 24.24
CA LYS A 301 -16.93 -1.87 25.09
C LYS A 301 -17.79 -2.83 24.27
N ALA A 302 -18.56 -2.36 23.29
CA ALA A 302 -19.38 -3.22 22.43
C ALA A 302 -18.55 -4.20 21.56
N TYR A 303 -17.23 -3.99 21.43
CA TYR A 303 -16.31 -4.99 20.91
C TYR A 303 -15.85 -5.97 22.01
N GLN A 304 -15.50 -5.53 23.22
CA GLN A 304 -15.19 -6.43 24.35
C GLN A 304 -16.35 -7.38 24.68
N ASP A 305 -17.58 -6.86 24.75
CA ASP A 305 -18.78 -7.63 25.10
C ASP A 305 -19.05 -8.78 24.10
N LYS A 306 -18.51 -8.72 22.86
CA LYS A 306 -18.59 -9.80 21.85
C LYS A 306 -17.53 -10.91 22.03
N LEU A 307 -16.51 -10.66 22.85
CA LEU A 307 -15.47 -11.64 23.16
C LEU A 307 -15.86 -12.51 24.37
N ASP A 308 -16.92 -12.12 25.09
CA ASP A 308 -17.38 -12.86 26.28
C ASP A 308 -17.85 -14.28 25.92
N GLY A 309 -17.33 -15.25 26.68
CA GLY A 309 -17.57 -16.67 26.44
C GLY A 309 -16.84 -17.28 25.24
N GLN A 310 -16.13 -16.48 24.42
CA GLN A 310 -15.28 -17.01 23.36
C GLN A 310 -13.95 -17.54 23.91
N THR A 311 -13.42 -18.62 23.32
CA THR A 311 -12.07 -19.10 23.61
C THR A 311 -11.04 -18.49 22.66
N PHE A 312 -9.78 -18.43 23.09
CA PHE A 312 -8.67 -18.01 22.23
C PHE A 312 -8.64 -18.79 20.91
N ASP A 313 -8.78 -20.12 20.97
CA ASP A 313 -8.76 -20.96 19.78
C ASP A 313 -9.94 -20.68 18.85
N ALA A 314 -11.13 -20.32 19.37
CA ALA A 314 -12.26 -19.93 18.53
C ALA A 314 -11.97 -18.63 17.77
N ILE A 315 -11.48 -17.60 18.47
CA ILE A 315 -11.12 -16.30 17.90
C ILE A 315 -9.98 -16.44 16.88
N LYS A 316 -8.93 -17.21 17.20
CA LYS A 316 -7.82 -17.53 16.27
C LYS A 316 -8.31 -18.25 15.02
N ASN A 317 -9.20 -19.24 15.15
CA ASN A 317 -9.78 -19.96 14.02
C ASN A 317 -10.74 -19.09 13.18
N ASN A 318 -11.43 -18.11 13.77
CA ASN A 318 -12.23 -17.13 13.05
C ASN A 318 -11.32 -16.19 12.24
N HIS A 319 -10.28 -15.65 12.88
CA HIS A 319 -9.25 -14.80 12.26
C HIS A 319 -8.58 -15.49 11.07
N ILE A 320 -7.99 -16.68 11.27
CA ILE A 320 -7.28 -17.42 10.21
C ILE A 320 -8.21 -17.69 9.03
N ARG A 321 -9.46 -18.12 9.28
CA ARG A 321 -10.43 -18.43 8.22
C ARG A 321 -10.79 -17.22 7.37
N GLU A 322 -11.06 -16.07 8.00
CA GLU A 322 -11.41 -14.84 7.28
C GLU A 322 -10.20 -14.21 6.58
N HIS A 323 -9.02 -14.29 7.19
CA HIS A 323 -7.76 -13.89 6.53
C HIS A 323 -7.48 -14.74 5.29
N GLN A 324 -7.56 -16.07 5.42
CA GLN A 324 -7.31 -17.01 4.33
C GLN A 324 -8.38 -16.97 3.23
N ARG A 325 -9.62 -16.56 3.53
CA ARG A 325 -10.66 -16.27 2.51
C ARG A 325 -10.19 -15.25 1.46
N LEU A 326 -9.29 -14.34 1.85
CA LEU A 326 -8.66 -13.34 0.98
C LEU A 326 -7.25 -13.76 0.54
N PHE A 327 -6.40 -14.16 1.48
CA PHE A 327 -4.99 -14.44 1.21
C PHE A 327 -4.80 -15.62 0.26
N ASN A 328 -5.47 -16.76 0.49
CA ASN A 328 -5.29 -17.99 -0.29
C ASN A 328 -5.85 -17.92 -1.71
N ARG A 329 -6.50 -16.82 -2.10
CA ARG A 329 -6.95 -16.58 -3.49
C ARG A 329 -5.82 -16.46 -4.49
N VAL A 330 -4.61 -16.14 -4.05
CA VAL A 330 -3.45 -16.02 -4.92
C VAL A 330 -2.23 -16.67 -4.29
N SER A 331 -1.57 -17.52 -5.05
CA SER A 331 -0.29 -18.14 -4.67
C SER A 331 0.73 -17.86 -5.76
N LEU A 332 1.78 -17.10 -5.42
CA LEU A 332 3.01 -17.03 -6.20
C LEU A 332 4.03 -17.93 -5.50
N ARG A 333 4.43 -19.01 -6.17
CA ARG A 333 5.45 -19.96 -5.70
C ARG A 333 6.67 -19.89 -6.59
N MET A 334 7.81 -19.71 -5.96
CA MET A 334 9.11 -19.60 -6.59
C MET A 334 10.08 -20.60 -5.95
N PRO A 335 11.09 -21.12 -6.67
CA PRO A 335 12.02 -22.10 -6.13
C PRO A 335 12.79 -21.52 -4.94
N ALA A 336 12.79 -22.26 -3.83
CA ALA A 336 13.62 -21.99 -2.67
C ALA A 336 15.04 -22.52 -2.89
N ASN A 337 16.03 -21.89 -2.27
CA ASN A 337 17.42 -22.34 -2.23
C ASN A 337 18.02 -22.16 -0.83
N VAL A 338 19.33 -22.39 -0.68
CA VAL A 338 20.03 -22.31 0.60
C VAL A 338 19.90 -20.95 1.30
N ASN A 339 19.73 -19.85 0.56
CA ASN A 339 19.51 -18.53 1.14
C ASN A 339 18.06 -18.34 1.62
N SER A 340 17.08 -19.00 1.00
CA SER A 340 15.67 -18.75 1.27
C SER A 340 15.26 -19.11 2.72
N GLN A 341 16.02 -19.96 3.40
CA GLN A 341 15.82 -20.38 4.80
C GLN A 341 16.53 -19.49 5.84
N LEU A 342 17.18 -18.40 5.41
CA LEU A 342 17.85 -17.44 6.30
C LEU A 342 16.88 -16.38 6.84
N PRO A 343 17.25 -15.64 7.91
CA PRO A 343 16.52 -14.45 8.35
C PRO A 343 16.30 -13.46 7.20
N THR A 344 15.16 -12.76 7.20
CA THR A 344 14.81 -11.78 6.15
C THR A 344 15.91 -10.75 5.87
N PRO A 345 16.61 -10.16 6.87
CA PRO A 345 17.73 -9.26 6.62
C PRO A 345 18.87 -9.90 5.80
N GLU A 346 19.21 -11.17 6.09
CA GLU A 346 20.25 -11.89 5.36
C GLU A 346 19.83 -12.21 3.93
N ARG A 347 18.56 -12.58 3.71
CA ARG A 347 18.00 -12.80 2.36
C ARG A 347 18.13 -11.55 1.50
N MET A 348 17.75 -10.39 2.05
CA MET A 348 17.87 -9.08 1.38
C MET A 348 19.32 -8.68 1.07
N ALA A 349 20.27 -9.05 1.94
CA ALA A 349 21.70 -8.81 1.71
C ALA A 349 22.28 -9.75 0.63
N ARG A 350 21.95 -11.05 0.67
CA ARG A 350 22.52 -12.06 -0.24
C ARG A 350 21.92 -12.01 -1.65
N VAL A 351 20.66 -11.59 -1.81
CA VAL A 351 20.01 -11.48 -3.13
C VAL A 351 20.70 -10.50 -4.09
N GLN A 352 21.56 -9.62 -3.57
CA GLN A 352 22.40 -8.71 -4.36
C GLN A 352 23.46 -9.45 -5.22
N HIS A 353 23.80 -10.70 -4.86
CA HIS A 353 24.87 -11.49 -5.48
C HIS A 353 24.44 -12.90 -5.89
N THR A 354 23.37 -13.45 -5.29
CA THR A 354 22.86 -14.79 -5.58
C THR A 354 21.34 -14.75 -5.57
N PRO A 355 20.64 -15.06 -6.69
CA PRO A 355 19.18 -14.99 -6.73
C PRO A 355 18.48 -15.75 -5.60
N ASP A 356 17.43 -15.16 -5.04
CA ASP A 356 16.47 -15.81 -4.14
C ASP A 356 15.06 -15.54 -4.69
N PRO A 357 14.57 -16.36 -5.65
CA PRO A 357 13.26 -16.16 -6.26
C PRO A 357 12.11 -16.20 -5.24
N ALA A 358 12.25 -17.01 -4.17
CA ALA A 358 11.30 -17.04 -3.07
C ALA A 358 11.18 -15.70 -2.31
N LEU A 359 12.21 -14.84 -2.33
CA LEU A 359 12.12 -13.50 -1.72
C LEU A 359 11.24 -12.56 -2.55
N ALA A 360 11.23 -12.69 -3.88
CA ALA A 360 10.30 -11.94 -4.73
C ALA A 360 8.85 -12.38 -4.46
N ALA A 361 8.62 -13.69 -4.29
CA ALA A 361 7.31 -14.19 -3.86
C ALA A 361 6.89 -13.66 -2.48
N LEU A 362 7.82 -13.58 -1.53
CA LEU A 362 7.57 -12.99 -0.20
C LEU A 362 7.22 -11.49 -0.29
N CYS A 363 7.94 -10.69 -1.08
CA CYS A 363 7.60 -9.29 -1.31
C CYS A 363 6.21 -9.11 -1.95
N TYR A 364 5.87 -9.97 -2.92
CA TYR A 364 4.55 -9.97 -3.56
C TYR A 364 3.42 -10.30 -2.56
N GLN A 365 3.60 -11.34 -1.75
CA GLN A 365 2.61 -11.70 -0.75
C GLN A 365 2.55 -10.70 0.40
N PHE A 366 3.63 -9.98 0.71
CA PHE A 366 3.64 -8.92 1.71
C PHE A 366 2.75 -7.74 1.31
N GLY A 367 2.82 -7.24 0.08
CA GLY A 367 1.90 -6.17 -0.35
C GLY A 367 0.43 -6.62 -0.40
N ARG A 368 0.15 -7.87 -0.79
CA ARG A 368 -1.21 -8.45 -0.67
C ARG A 368 -1.67 -8.53 0.79
N TYR A 369 -0.80 -8.97 1.68
CA TYR A 369 -1.04 -9.01 3.13
C TYR A 369 -1.32 -7.62 3.70
N LEU A 370 -0.50 -6.61 3.37
CA LEU A 370 -0.71 -5.23 3.81
C LEU A 370 -2.08 -4.71 3.38
N MET A 371 -2.54 -5.03 2.17
CA MET A 371 -3.86 -4.60 1.67
C MET A 371 -4.98 -5.22 2.51
N ILE A 372 -4.93 -6.54 2.73
CA ILE A 372 -5.87 -7.25 3.62
C ILE A 372 -5.83 -6.67 5.04
N ALA A 373 -4.65 -6.28 5.54
CA ALA A 373 -4.46 -5.80 6.89
C ALA A 373 -4.75 -4.30 7.09
N SER A 374 -4.87 -3.49 6.03
CA SER A 374 -5.07 -2.02 6.07
C SER A 374 -6.27 -1.47 5.29
N SER A 375 -6.96 -2.28 4.48
CA SER A 375 -8.20 -1.84 3.82
C SER A 375 -9.18 -2.99 3.61
N ARG A 376 -10.33 -2.93 4.29
CA ARG A 376 -11.44 -3.89 4.14
C ARG A 376 -12.77 -3.12 4.02
N PRO A 377 -13.84 -3.73 3.46
CA PRO A 377 -15.15 -3.08 3.38
C PRO A 377 -15.58 -2.44 4.71
N GLY A 378 -15.92 -1.15 4.66
CA GLY A 378 -16.31 -0.35 5.83
C GLY A 378 -15.17 0.37 6.58
N THR A 379 -13.90 0.01 6.38
CA THR A 379 -12.73 0.73 6.96
C THR A 379 -12.37 1.96 6.12
N GLN A 380 -11.43 2.78 6.58
CA GLN A 380 -10.79 3.81 5.76
C GLN A 380 -9.89 3.17 4.69
N PRO A 381 -9.57 3.91 3.60
CA PRO A 381 -8.54 3.47 2.67
C PRO A 381 -7.16 3.48 3.34
N ALA A 382 -6.26 2.64 2.83
CA ALA A 382 -4.85 2.61 3.25
C ALA A 382 -4.19 3.96 2.94
N ASN A 383 -3.67 4.63 3.98
CA ASN A 383 -2.99 5.93 3.85
C ASN A 383 -1.50 5.75 3.48
N LEU A 384 -0.69 6.82 3.53
CA LEU A 384 0.77 6.73 3.25
C LEU A 384 1.52 5.67 4.07
N GLN A 385 1.01 5.27 5.23
CA GLN A 385 1.57 4.24 6.11
C GLN A 385 0.61 3.06 6.31
N GLY A 386 -0.38 2.90 5.43
CA GLY A 386 -1.43 1.89 5.52
C GLY A 386 -2.37 2.21 6.67
N ILE A 387 -2.09 1.61 7.83
CA ILE A 387 -2.68 1.98 9.13
C ILE A 387 -1.65 2.00 10.28
N TRP A 388 -0.35 1.82 10.02
CA TRP A 388 0.68 1.68 11.08
C TRP A 388 1.50 2.97 11.22
N ASN A 389 1.41 3.64 12.38
CA ASN A 389 2.08 4.91 12.64
C ASN A 389 2.39 5.11 14.14
N LYS A 390 3.68 5.28 14.50
CA LYS A 390 4.10 5.59 15.89
C LYS A 390 4.04 7.08 16.27
N TYR A 391 3.89 8.00 15.33
CA TYR A 391 4.03 9.44 15.53
C TYR A 391 2.70 10.16 15.73
N GLN A 392 2.70 11.25 16.51
CA GLN A 392 1.61 12.24 16.52
C GLN A 392 1.71 13.26 15.37
N ASN A 393 2.91 13.39 14.79
CA ASN A 393 3.22 14.23 13.64
C ASN A 393 4.06 13.41 12.63
N PRO A 394 3.46 12.42 11.96
CA PRO A 394 4.16 11.63 10.94
C PRO A 394 4.60 12.49 9.75
N ALA A 395 5.59 11.99 8.99
CA ALA A 395 6.04 12.63 7.76
C ALA A 395 4.89 12.73 6.74
N TRP A 396 4.69 13.91 6.17
CA TRP A 396 3.57 14.23 5.28
C TRP A 396 2.20 13.87 5.88
N ASP A 397 2.04 14.03 7.20
CA ASP A 397 0.80 13.84 7.95
C ASP A 397 0.23 12.40 7.91
N ALA A 398 0.98 11.46 7.30
CA ALA A 398 0.51 10.15 6.87
C ALA A 398 -0.89 10.20 6.17
N LYS A 399 -1.11 11.26 5.38
CA LYS A 399 -2.39 11.57 4.71
C LYS A 399 -2.64 10.72 3.45
N TYR A 400 -3.60 11.11 2.63
CA TYR A 400 -3.86 10.52 1.32
C TYR A 400 -3.27 11.41 0.23
N THR A 401 -2.03 11.11 -0.19
CA THR A 401 -1.37 11.81 -1.31
C THR A 401 -1.76 11.18 -2.63
N THR A 402 -2.33 11.97 -3.52
CA THR A 402 -3.06 11.56 -4.75
C THR A 402 -2.40 12.10 -6.02
N ASN A 403 -1.06 12.17 -5.99
CA ASN A 403 -0.21 12.44 -7.15
C ASN A 403 0.76 11.29 -7.46
N ILE A 404 0.61 10.15 -6.77
CA ILE A 404 1.19 8.82 -7.04
C ILE A 404 0.84 7.82 -5.92
N ASN A 405 0.90 8.23 -4.64
CA ASN A 405 1.01 7.28 -3.52
C ASN A 405 -0.28 6.50 -3.25
N THR A 406 -1.41 7.20 -3.12
CA THR A 406 -2.72 6.58 -2.85
C THR A 406 -3.14 5.71 -4.04
N GLU A 407 -2.81 6.11 -5.26
CA GLU A 407 -3.03 5.32 -6.46
C GLU A 407 -2.17 4.05 -6.43
N MET A 408 -0.88 4.18 -6.09
CA MET A 408 0.06 3.06 -5.96
C MET A 408 -0.38 2.02 -4.93
N ASN A 409 -0.96 2.45 -3.80
CA ASN A 409 -1.52 1.55 -2.80
C ASN A 409 -2.50 0.54 -3.41
N TYR A 410 -3.27 0.93 -4.43
CA TYR A 410 -4.32 0.11 -5.04
C TYR A 410 -3.98 -0.42 -6.45
N TRP A 411 -2.75 -0.27 -6.96
CA TRP A 411 -2.40 -0.81 -8.29
C TRP A 411 -2.57 -2.32 -8.41
N ALA A 412 -2.22 -3.07 -7.36
CA ALA A 412 -2.28 -4.53 -7.34
C ALA A 412 -3.57 -5.11 -6.72
N VAL A 413 -4.54 -4.28 -6.30
CA VAL A 413 -5.71 -4.76 -5.55
C VAL A 413 -6.60 -5.68 -6.37
N GLU A 414 -6.84 -5.33 -7.64
CA GLU A 414 -7.69 -6.11 -8.54
C GLU A 414 -6.96 -7.37 -9.02
N SER A 415 -5.73 -7.24 -9.54
CA SER A 415 -4.92 -8.37 -10.02
C SER A 415 -4.50 -9.34 -8.92
N GLY A 416 -4.22 -8.83 -7.71
CA GLY A 416 -4.00 -9.59 -6.48
C GLY A 416 -5.26 -10.26 -5.92
N ASN A 417 -6.40 -10.17 -6.61
CA ASN A 417 -7.67 -10.84 -6.33
C ASN A 417 -8.34 -10.39 -5.01
N LEU A 418 -8.13 -9.12 -4.66
CA LEU A 418 -8.59 -8.45 -3.43
C LEU A 418 -9.59 -7.33 -3.72
N SER A 419 -10.35 -7.43 -4.81
CA SER A 419 -11.32 -6.44 -5.32
C SER A 419 -12.24 -5.80 -4.26
N GLU A 420 -12.61 -6.55 -3.21
CA GLU A 420 -13.43 -6.06 -2.08
C GLU A 420 -12.67 -5.09 -1.14
N CYS A 421 -11.34 -5.16 -1.07
CA CYS A 421 -10.49 -4.19 -0.36
C CYS A 421 -10.46 -2.81 -1.04
N SER A 422 -10.96 -2.67 -2.27
CA SER A 422 -11.07 -1.38 -2.96
C SER A 422 -12.27 -0.53 -2.48
N GLU A 423 -13.22 -1.09 -1.71
CA GLU A 423 -14.44 -0.39 -1.29
C GLU A 423 -14.17 0.92 -0.54
N PRO A 424 -13.24 0.98 0.44
CA PRO A 424 -12.88 2.22 1.12
C PRO A 424 -12.38 3.34 0.20
N LEU A 425 -11.61 2.98 -0.84
CA LEU A 425 -11.14 3.94 -1.85
C LEU A 425 -12.33 4.51 -2.64
N PHE A 426 -13.23 3.66 -3.13
CA PHE A 426 -14.39 4.12 -3.90
C PHE A 426 -15.36 4.94 -3.05
N ARG A 427 -15.51 4.62 -1.76
CA ARG A 427 -16.25 5.44 -0.80
C ARG A 427 -15.60 6.83 -0.66
N MET A 428 -14.29 6.89 -0.40
CA MET A 428 -13.56 8.15 -0.29
C MET A 428 -13.72 9.01 -1.56
N ILE A 429 -13.56 8.44 -2.76
CA ILE A 429 -13.75 9.19 -4.03
C ILE A 429 -15.18 9.75 -4.14
N GLY A 430 -16.19 9.02 -3.68
CA GLY A 430 -17.57 9.51 -3.63
C GLY A 430 -17.75 10.65 -2.62
N GLU A 431 -17.19 10.52 -1.42
CA GLU A 431 -17.25 11.54 -0.36
C GLU A 431 -16.52 12.84 -0.76
N LEU A 432 -15.38 12.73 -1.46
CA LEU A 432 -14.61 13.87 -1.97
C LEU A 432 -15.38 14.76 -2.94
N THR A 433 -16.44 14.25 -3.61
CA THR A 433 -17.26 15.05 -4.53
C THR A 433 -17.99 16.20 -3.83
N ASP A 434 -18.23 16.09 -2.52
CA ASP A 434 -18.92 17.08 -1.70
C ASP A 434 -18.13 18.39 -1.59
N GLN A 435 -16.93 18.36 -1.00
CA GLN A 435 -16.08 19.55 -0.97
C GLN A 435 -15.44 19.84 -2.32
N GLY A 436 -15.10 18.82 -3.10
CA GLY A 436 -14.54 18.98 -4.45
C GLY A 436 -15.46 19.71 -5.43
N GLY A 437 -16.79 19.60 -5.25
CA GLY A 437 -17.79 20.36 -6.00
C GLY A 437 -17.80 21.85 -5.64
N GLU A 438 -17.72 22.17 -4.34
CA GLU A 438 -17.53 23.55 -3.90
C GLU A 438 -16.16 24.11 -4.34
N VAL A 439 -15.09 23.31 -4.33
CA VAL A 439 -13.77 23.74 -4.85
C VAL A 439 -13.87 24.06 -6.35
N ALA A 440 -14.46 23.18 -7.17
CA ALA A 440 -14.69 23.43 -8.60
C ALA A 440 -15.45 24.75 -8.84
N ALA A 441 -16.55 24.98 -8.10
CA ALA A 441 -17.37 26.18 -8.23
C ALA A 441 -16.68 27.45 -7.72
N ARG A 442 -16.04 27.43 -6.54
CA ARG A 442 -15.54 28.64 -5.85
C ARG A 442 -14.11 29.02 -6.24
N HIS A 443 -13.24 28.04 -6.51
CA HIS A 443 -11.85 28.28 -6.92
C HIS A 443 -11.72 28.45 -8.43
N TYR A 444 -12.54 27.75 -9.23
CA TYR A 444 -12.36 27.69 -10.68
C TYR A 444 -13.55 28.18 -11.51
N GLY A 445 -14.72 28.41 -10.90
CA GLY A 445 -15.95 28.79 -11.64
C GLY A 445 -16.49 27.67 -12.54
N ALA A 446 -16.08 26.43 -12.28
CA ALA A 446 -16.39 25.24 -13.08
C ALA A 446 -17.51 24.41 -12.43
N LYS A 447 -18.21 23.61 -13.24
CA LYS A 447 -19.12 22.57 -12.74
C LYS A 447 -18.34 21.29 -12.42
N GLY A 448 -19.02 20.27 -11.92
CA GLY A 448 -18.37 18.99 -11.58
C GLY A 448 -17.70 19.04 -10.22
N TRP A 449 -16.61 18.30 -10.04
CA TRP A 449 -15.79 18.33 -8.82
C TRP A 449 -14.30 18.14 -9.17
N VAL A 450 -13.41 18.58 -8.28
CA VAL A 450 -11.95 18.44 -8.41
C VAL A 450 -11.33 18.07 -7.06
N LEU A 451 -10.25 17.28 -7.10
CA LEU A 451 -9.31 17.08 -6.00
C LEU A 451 -7.89 17.29 -6.53
N HIS A 452 -7.04 17.88 -5.69
CA HIS A 452 -5.64 18.19 -5.98
C HIS A 452 -4.72 17.03 -5.58
N GLN A 453 -3.58 17.31 -4.96
CA GLN A 453 -2.55 16.31 -4.65
C GLN A 453 -2.70 15.61 -3.29
N ASN A 454 -3.57 16.09 -2.39
CA ASN A 454 -3.66 15.62 -1.01
C ASN A 454 -5.08 15.74 -0.44
N THR A 455 -5.50 14.75 0.35
CA THR A 455 -6.69 14.80 1.23
C THR A 455 -6.46 14.02 2.53
N ASP A 456 -7.36 14.17 3.51
CA ASP A 456 -7.33 13.52 4.82
C ASP A 456 -8.67 12.82 5.13
N ILE A 457 -8.86 12.41 6.40
CA ILE A 457 -10.12 11.80 6.85
C ILE A 457 -11.35 12.72 6.72
N TRP A 458 -11.14 14.04 6.67
CA TRP A 458 -12.20 15.06 6.59
C TRP A 458 -12.60 15.41 5.16
N ARG A 459 -11.99 14.76 4.15
CA ARG A 459 -12.34 14.85 2.72
C ARG A 459 -12.26 16.27 2.14
N VAL A 460 -11.32 17.05 2.66
CA VAL A 460 -11.02 18.37 2.09
C VAL A 460 -10.37 18.22 0.70
N ALA A 461 -10.62 19.18 -0.20
CA ALA A 461 -10.29 19.02 -1.62
C ALA A 461 -9.54 20.20 -2.27
N ALA A 462 -9.33 21.30 -1.54
CA ALA A 462 -8.58 22.45 -2.04
C ALA A 462 -7.07 22.14 -2.21
N PRO A 463 -6.34 22.88 -3.07
CA PRO A 463 -4.89 22.74 -3.19
C PRO A 463 -4.20 23.18 -1.91
N MET A 464 -3.18 22.44 -1.47
CA MET A 464 -2.60 22.56 -0.13
C MET A 464 -1.06 22.35 -0.14
N ASP A 465 -0.40 22.47 1.01
CA ASP A 465 1.05 22.58 1.28
C ASP A 465 1.72 23.82 0.63
N GLY A 466 1.53 24.06 -0.67
CA GLY A 466 2.06 25.21 -1.41
C GLY A 466 1.84 25.05 -2.92
N PRO A 467 1.89 26.11 -3.76
CA PRO A 467 1.52 25.99 -5.18
C PRO A 467 2.42 25.05 -5.97
N THR A 468 3.65 24.83 -5.50
CA THR A 468 4.61 23.81 -5.99
C THR A 468 3.99 22.42 -6.12
N TRP A 469 3.09 22.08 -5.19
CA TRP A 469 2.45 20.78 -5.04
C TRP A 469 0.94 20.87 -5.30
N GLY A 470 0.31 21.87 -4.70
CA GLY A 470 -1.12 22.14 -4.74
C GLY A 470 -1.70 22.28 -6.15
N THR A 471 -0.93 22.79 -7.11
CA THR A 471 -1.44 23.12 -8.44
C THR A 471 -1.69 21.88 -9.33
N PHE A 472 -1.46 20.67 -8.82
CA PHE A 472 -1.80 19.41 -9.50
C PHE A 472 -3.32 19.15 -9.46
N THR A 473 -4.05 19.66 -10.46
CA THR A 473 -5.53 19.60 -10.50
C THR A 473 -6.11 18.22 -10.87
N THR A 474 -5.29 17.22 -11.20
CA THR A 474 -5.73 15.95 -11.78
C THR A 474 -5.74 14.75 -10.82
N GLY A 475 -5.45 14.91 -9.52
CA GLY A 475 -5.50 13.80 -8.56
C GLY A 475 -6.89 13.15 -8.47
N GLY A 476 -7.96 13.94 -8.40
CA GLY A 476 -9.33 13.40 -8.47
C GLY A 476 -9.66 12.67 -9.78
N ALA A 477 -9.01 13.05 -10.89
CA ALA A 477 -9.14 12.38 -12.18
C ALA A 477 -8.35 11.07 -12.23
N TRP A 478 -7.16 11.01 -11.62
CA TRP A 478 -6.38 9.78 -11.51
C TRP A 478 -7.09 8.76 -10.61
N LEU A 479 -7.59 9.16 -9.44
CA LEU A 479 -8.41 8.31 -8.58
C LEU A 479 -9.62 7.72 -9.32
N CYS A 480 -10.28 8.50 -10.19
CA CYS A 480 -11.38 8.02 -11.03
C CYS A 480 -10.99 6.85 -11.96
N THR A 481 -9.72 6.72 -12.34
CA THR A 481 -9.27 5.58 -13.16
C THR A 481 -9.33 4.25 -12.40
N HIS A 482 -9.28 4.25 -11.06
CA HIS A 482 -9.48 3.03 -10.26
C HIS A 482 -10.92 2.52 -10.33
N ILE A 483 -11.92 3.40 -10.50
CA ILE A 483 -13.33 3.02 -10.74
C ILE A 483 -13.45 2.32 -12.10
N TRP A 484 -12.74 2.81 -13.14
CA TRP A 484 -12.68 2.14 -14.43
C TRP A 484 -11.95 0.80 -14.35
N GLU A 485 -10.81 0.73 -13.67
CA GLU A 485 -10.03 -0.49 -13.51
C GLU A 485 -10.84 -1.58 -12.77
N HIS A 486 -11.52 -1.23 -11.68
CA HIS A 486 -12.42 -2.17 -11.01
C HIS A 486 -13.44 -2.78 -11.98
N TYR A 487 -14.10 -1.96 -12.81
CA TYR A 487 -14.98 -2.47 -13.86
C TYR A 487 -14.23 -3.26 -14.95
N ALA A 488 -13.00 -2.89 -15.30
CA ALA A 488 -12.21 -3.62 -16.29
C ALA A 488 -11.92 -5.06 -15.85
N TYR A 489 -11.67 -5.28 -14.54
CA TYR A 489 -11.49 -6.60 -13.92
C TYR A 489 -12.82 -7.28 -13.59
N SER A 490 -13.76 -6.64 -12.88
CA SER A 490 -15.01 -7.28 -12.40
C SER A 490 -16.09 -7.43 -13.47
N ARG A 491 -16.08 -6.55 -14.49
CA ARG A 491 -17.16 -6.34 -15.48
C ARG A 491 -18.51 -5.97 -14.87
N ASP A 492 -18.55 -5.53 -13.61
CA ASP A 492 -19.81 -5.18 -12.94
C ASP A 492 -20.40 -3.85 -13.44
N THR A 493 -21.46 -3.95 -14.25
CA THR A 493 -22.21 -2.80 -14.74
C THR A 493 -23.09 -2.13 -13.68
N ALA A 494 -23.42 -2.79 -12.57
CA ALA A 494 -24.16 -2.21 -11.46
C ALA A 494 -23.27 -1.29 -10.62
N PHE A 495 -22.06 -1.75 -10.25
CA PHE A 495 -20.99 -0.89 -9.72
C PHE A 495 -20.74 0.31 -10.64
N LEU A 496 -20.55 0.08 -11.93
CA LEU A 496 -20.25 1.15 -12.89
C LEU A 496 -21.39 2.18 -12.97
N ARG A 497 -22.66 1.73 -12.87
CA ARG A 497 -23.84 2.61 -12.81
C ARG A 497 -23.92 3.41 -11.51
N LYS A 498 -23.53 2.81 -10.37
CA LYS A 498 -23.44 3.50 -9.05
C LYS A 498 -22.43 4.64 -9.10
N TYR A 499 -21.26 4.43 -9.69
CA TYR A 499 -20.17 5.43 -9.71
C TYR A 499 -20.13 6.32 -10.96
N TYR A 500 -20.98 6.08 -11.97
CA TYR A 500 -21.07 6.94 -13.14
C TYR A 500 -21.29 8.45 -12.83
N PRO A 501 -22.10 8.87 -11.83
CA PRO A 501 -22.23 10.28 -11.47
C PRO A 501 -20.90 10.91 -11.02
N VAL A 502 -20.06 10.17 -10.30
CA VAL A 502 -18.74 10.61 -9.83
C VAL A 502 -17.81 10.84 -11.03
N LEU A 503 -17.76 9.87 -11.95
CA LEU A 503 -17.00 9.94 -13.20
C LEU A 503 -17.46 11.10 -14.11
N LYS A 504 -18.77 11.30 -14.23
CA LYS A 504 -19.39 12.40 -14.98
C LYS A 504 -19.07 13.76 -14.35
N GLY A 505 -19.02 13.82 -13.02
CA GLY A 505 -18.64 15.01 -12.26
C GLY A 505 -17.18 15.41 -12.50
N ALA A 506 -16.24 14.47 -12.38
CA ALA A 506 -14.82 14.72 -12.61
C ALA A 506 -14.55 15.17 -14.06
N THR A 507 -15.14 14.46 -15.03
CA THR A 507 -15.01 14.85 -16.45
C THR A 507 -15.66 16.19 -16.77
N ARG A 508 -16.77 16.54 -16.13
CA ARG A 508 -17.42 17.85 -16.33
C ARG A 508 -16.54 19.01 -15.89
N PHE A 509 -15.77 18.86 -14.80
CA PHE A 509 -14.83 19.88 -14.36
C PHE A 509 -13.83 20.23 -15.47
N PHE A 510 -13.20 19.24 -16.10
CA PHE A 510 -12.23 19.50 -17.16
C PHE A 510 -12.84 20.05 -18.46
N LEU A 511 -14.10 19.76 -18.76
CA LEU A 511 -14.80 20.41 -19.88
C LEU A 511 -14.98 21.93 -19.67
N ASP A 512 -15.07 22.40 -18.41
CA ASP A 512 -15.16 23.81 -18.05
C ASP A 512 -13.79 24.45 -17.73
N PHE A 513 -12.81 23.65 -17.26
CA PHE A 513 -11.49 24.11 -16.85
C PHE A 513 -10.47 24.20 -17.99
N LEU A 514 -10.48 23.26 -18.96
CA LEU A 514 -9.52 23.27 -20.07
C LEU A 514 -9.61 24.57 -20.87
N THR A 515 -8.45 25.16 -21.18
CA THR A 515 -8.33 26.48 -21.81
C THR A 515 -7.58 26.34 -23.15
N PRO A 516 -7.99 27.06 -24.22
CA PRO A 516 -7.25 27.04 -25.48
C PRO A 516 -5.86 27.66 -25.33
N HIS A 517 -4.84 26.94 -25.78
CA HIS A 517 -3.48 27.43 -25.90
C HIS A 517 -3.42 28.50 -27.01
N PRO A 518 -2.94 29.74 -26.75
CA PRO A 518 -3.08 30.87 -27.67
C PRO A 518 -2.55 30.65 -29.10
N GLN A 519 -1.41 29.95 -29.23
CA GLN A 519 -0.75 29.73 -30.52
C GLN A 519 -1.07 28.38 -31.19
N LYS A 520 -1.22 27.30 -30.39
CA LYS A 520 -1.30 25.91 -30.88
C LYS A 520 -2.74 25.38 -31.04
N GLY A 521 -3.74 26.08 -30.50
CA GLY A 521 -5.16 25.69 -30.58
C GLY A 521 -5.56 24.46 -29.72
N TRP A 522 -4.59 23.80 -29.08
CA TRP A 522 -4.81 22.72 -28.11
C TRP A 522 -5.58 23.19 -26.89
N MET A 523 -6.27 22.27 -26.22
CA MET A 523 -6.97 22.51 -24.95
C MET A 523 -6.09 22.00 -23.81
N VAL A 524 -5.55 22.90 -23.00
CA VAL A 524 -4.58 22.62 -21.93
C VAL A 524 -5.17 22.88 -20.54
N THR A 525 -4.65 22.18 -19.53
CA THR A 525 -4.83 22.57 -18.13
C THR A 525 -4.03 23.84 -17.86
N ALA A 526 -4.66 24.84 -17.24
CA ALA A 526 -4.01 26.11 -16.92
C ALA A 526 -4.71 26.74 -15.69
N PRO A 527 -4.05 26.81 -14.52
CA PRO A 527 -2.69 26.33 -14.22
C PRO A 527 -2.57 24.79 -14.17
N SER A 528 -1.33 24.30 -14.11
CA SER A 528 -0.93 22.88 -14.11
C SER A 528 0.45 22.71 -13.44
N THR A 529 0.83 21.49 -13.05
CA THR A 529 2.19 21.09 -12.64
C THR A 529 2.53 19.71 -13.20
N SER A 530 3.82 19.38 -13.29
CA SER A 530 4.25 17.97 -13.29
C SER A 530 4.78 17.66 -11.88
N PRO A 531 4.08 16.83 -11.07
CA PRO A 531 4.55 16.48 -9.73
C PRO A 531 5.94 15.83 -9.81
N GLU A 532 6.96 16.28 -9.08
CA GLU A 532 7.11 17.59 -8.41
C GLU A 532 8.32 18.32 -9.00
N ASN A 533 8.47 18.21 -10.32
CA ASN A 533 9.69 18.56 -11.03
C ASN A 533 9.68 20.02 -11.50
N PHE A 534 10.83 20.67 -11.44
CA PHE A 534 10.99 22.06 -11.80
C PHE A 534 11.43 22.20 -13.28
N PRO A 535 10.61 22.79 -14.17
CA PRO A 535 11.01 23.06 -15.54
C PRO A 535 12.15 24.08 -15.58
N ALA A 536 13.13 23.85 -16.44
CA ALA A 536 14.17 24.83 -16.79
C ALA A 536 13.63 25.86 -17.81
N SER A 537 12.41 26.36 -17.58
CA SER A 537 11.80 27.39 -18.43
C SER A 537 12.49 28.75 -18.25
N PRO A 538 12.50 29.62 -19.27
CA PRO A 538 13.13 30.94 -19.16
C PRO A 538 12.56 31.75 -17.99
N GLY A 539 13.44 32.37 -17.21
CA GLY A 539 13.06 33.14 -16.01
C GLY A 539 12.69 32.29 -14.80
N ASN A 540 12.68 30.95 -14.89
CA ASN A 540 12.50 30.10 -13.72
C ASN A 540 13.83 29.94 -12.96
N GLY A 541 13.82 30.25 -11.67
CA GLY A 541 15.00 30.22 -10.83
C GLY A 541 14.67 30.48 -9.37
N ARG A 542 15.70 30.46 -8.53
CA ARG A 542 15.54 30.44 -7.07
C ARG A 542 14.83 31.69 -6.54
N TYR A 543 13.79 31.50 -5.75
CA TYR A 543 13.04 32.57 -5.08
C TYR A 543 12.62 32.13 -3.66
N TYR A 544 12.17 33.08 -2.85
CA TYR A 544 11.51 32.81 -1.56
C TYR A 544 10.00 32.74 -1.79
N ASP A 545 9.39 31.61 -1.45
CA ASP A 545 7.94 31.44 -1.54
C ASP A 545 7.25 31.83 -0.22
N GLU A 546 6.23 32.66 -0.32
CA GLU A 546 5.47 33.18 0.82
C GLU A 546 4.56 32.11 1.44
N VAL A 547 4.06 31.16 0.65
CA VAL A 547 3.09 30.15 1.11
C VAL A 547 3.79 29.06 1.92
N THR A 548 4.92 28.58 1.42
CA THR A 548 5.72 27.50 2.06
C THR A 548 6.78 28.02 3.04
N GLY A 549 7.10 29.32 3.02
CA GLY A 549 8.08 29.94 3.90
C GLY A 549 9.54 29.55 3.63
N ILE A 550 9.84 28.96 2.46
CA ILE A 550 11.17 28.44 2.10
C ILE A 550 11.67 28.99 0.76
N TYR A 551 12.99 28.85 0.53
CA TYR A 551 13.58 29.11 -0.77
C TYR A 551 13.46 27.89 -1.67
N LEU A 552 12.70 28.01 -2.76
CA LEU A 552 12.54 26.98 -3.79
C LEU A 552 13.53 27.20 -4.95
N PRO A 553 13.99 26.15 -5.66
CA PRO A 553 14.93 26.27 -6.79
C PRO A 553 14.29 26.90 -8.04
N GLY A 554 12.97 26.87 -8.13
CA GLY A 554 12.12 27.42 -9.18
C GLY A 554 10.66 27.15 -8.85
N THR A 555 9.74 27.59 -9.70
CA THR A 555 8.32 27.20 -9.65
C THR A 555 8.08 25.96 -10.52
N THR A 556 7.19 25.07 -10.10
CA THR A 556 6.70 23.94 -10.91
C THR A 556 5.48 24.31 -11.77
N ILE A 557 4.91 25.51 -11.57
CA ILE A 557 3.67 25.93 -12.24
C ILE A 557 3.87 26.08 -13.74
N CYS A 558 2.95 25.53 -14.52
CA CYS A 558 3.00 25.50 -15.97
C CYS A 558 1.56 25.45 -16.54
N TYR A 559 1.45 25.12 -17.83
CA TYR A 559 0.20 24.74 -18.49
C TYR A 559 0.41 23.43 -19.25
N GLY A 560 -0.63 22.59 -19.27
CA GLY A 560 -0.66 21.35 -20.05
C GLY A 560 0.51 20.40 -19.78
N SER A 561 0.83 20.13 -18.51
CA SER A 561 1.83 19.11 -18.18
C SER A 561 1.46 17.76 -18.82
N THR A 562 2.46 16.99 -19.25
CA THR A 562 2.19 15.75 -20.00
C THR A 562 1.41 14.74 -19.16
N ILE A 563 1.60 14.72 -17.83
CA ILE A 563 0.79 13.89 -16.91
C ILE A 563 -0.69 14.30 -16.91
N ASP A 564 -1.01 15.59 -16.81
CA ASP A 564 -2.41 16.06 -16.86
C ASP A 564 -3.08 15.60 -18.16
N ILE A 565 -2.37 15.78 -19.28
CA ILE A 565 -2.87 15.42 -20.60
C ILE A 565 -3.08 13.91 -20.74
N GLN A 566 -2.19 13.08 -20.19
CA GLN A 566 -2.35 11.62 -20.20
C GLN A 566 -3.51 11.15 -19.31
N ILE A 567 -3.62 11.67 -18.08
CA ILE A 567 -4.75 11.35 -17.16
C ILE A 567 -6.09 11.74 -17.81
N LEU A 568 -6.18 12.91 -18.45
CA LEU A 568 -7.40 13.34 -19.13
C LEU A 568 -7.68 12.56 -20.42
N ASN A 569 -6.66 12.13 -21.15
CA ASN A 569 -6.78 11.23 -22.29
C ASN A 569 -7.44 9.90 -21.86
N ASP A 570 -6.96 9.32 -20.76
CA ASP A 570 -7.54 8.11 -20.18
C ASP A 570 -8.94 8.37 -19.63
N LEU A 571 -9.15 9.35 -18.74
CA LEU A 571 -10.45 9.66 -18.13
C LEU A 571 -11.53 9.93 -19.19
N PHE A 572 -11.29 10.79 -20.19
CA PHE A 572 -12.27 11.06 -21.25
C PHE A 572 -12.55 9.81 -22.09
N GLY A 573 -11.53 9.01 -22.40
CA GLY A 573 -11.67 7.76 -23.16
C GLY A 573 -12.41 6.66 -22.38
N GLN A 574 -12.20 6.58 -21.07
CA GLN A 574 -12.86 5.64 -20.18
C GLN A 574 -14.33 6.04 -19.98
N VAL A 575 -14.62 7.28 -19.61
CA VAL A 575 -16.00 7.74 -19.39
C VAL A 575 -16.84 7.70 -20.67
N ALA A 576 -16.26 7.96 -21.84
CA ALA A 576 -16.93 7.73 -23.12
C ALA A 576 -17.36 6.25 -23.30
N LYS A 577 -16.47 5.29 -23.02
CA LYS A 577 -16.80 3.86 -23.02
C LYS A 577 -17.88 3.53 -21.97
N VAL A 578 -17.85 4.16 -20.79
CA VAL A 578 -18.88 3.98 -19.75
C VAL A 578 -20.26 4.41 -20.25
N CYS A 579 -20.36 5.54 -20.95
CA CYS A 579 -21.61 5.96 -21.60
C CYS A 579 -22.14 4.91 -22.58
N ASP A 580 -21.28 4.32 -23.42
CA ASP A 580 -21.67 3.26 -24.37
C ASP A 580 -22.10 1.97 -23.65
N ILE A 581 -21.37 1.55 -22.62
CA ILE A 581 -21.64 0.36 -21.80
C ILE A 581 -22.99 0.48 -21.08
N LEU A 582 -23.24 1.63 -20.44
CA LEU A 582 -24.45 1.90 -19.68
C LEU A 582 -25.63 2.35 -20.55
N ARG A 583 -25.37 2.66 -21.83
CA ARG A 583 -26.29 3.23 -22.84
C ARG A 583 -26.94 4.53 -22.36
N THR A 584 -26.12 5.49 -21.93
CA THR A 584 -26.54 6.79 -21.38
C THR A 584 -25.74 7.95 -21.96
N ASP A 585 -26.30 9.16 -21.91
CA ASP A 585 -25.62 10.43 -22.20
C ASP A 585 -24.77 10.50 -23.49
N PRO A 586 -25.35 10.23 -24.68
CA PRO A 586 -24.62 10.24 -25.96
C PRO A 586 -23.98 11.61 -26.26
N ASP A 587 -24.70 12.72 -26.07
CA ASP A 587 -24.16 14.07 -26.34
C ASP A 587 -22.96 14.40 -25.43
N PHE A 588 -22.95 13.87 -24.21
CA PHE A 588 -21.82 14.04 -23.27
C PHE A 588 -20.62 13.20 -23.72
N ARG A 589 -20.83 11.92 -24.08
CA ARG A 589 -19.80 11.05 -24.67
C ARG A 589 -19.17 11.71 -25.90
N ASP A 590 -19.98 12.29 -26.78
CA ASP A 590 -19.52 12.92 -28.01
C ASP A 590 -18.75 14.22 -27.70
N SER A 591 -19.17 14.98 -26.69
CA SER A 591 -18.42 16.13 -26.15
C SER A 591 -17.05 15.73 -25.59
N LEU A 592 -16.97 14.62 -24.83
CA LEU A 592 -15.70 14.09 -24.32
C LEU A 592 -14.79 13.62 -25.47
N THR A 593 -15.36 12.94 -26.46
CA THR A 593 -14.63 12.44 -27.64
C THR A 593 -14.09 13.58 -28.50
N ALA A 594 -14.84 14.68 -28.63
CA ALA A 594 -14.41 15.89 -29.31
C ALA A 594 -13.31 16.63 -28.51
N MET A 595 -13.47 16.77 -27.18
CA MET A 595 -12.46 17.43 -26.34
C MET A 595 -11.15 16.65 -26.32
N LYS A 596 -11.20 15.32 -26.21
CA LYS A 596 -10.02 14.44 -26.21
C LYS A 596 -9.14 14.63 -27.46
N LYS A 597 -9.74 14.85 -28.64
CA LYS A 597 -9.02 15.13 -29.90
C LYS A 597 -8.31 16.50 -29.93
N ARG A 598 -8.64 17.40 -29.00
CA ARG A 598 -8.06 18.74 -28.89
C ARG A 598 -7.02 18.87 -27.79
N LEU A 599 -6.83 17.83 -26.96
CA LEU A 599 -5.71 17.78 -26.02
C LEU A 599 -4.37 17.79 -26.79
N PRO A 600 -3.27 18.29 -26.21
CA PRO A 600 -1.94 18.16 -26.79
C PRO A 600 -1.60 16.70 -27.13
N PRO A 601 -0.94 16.43 -28.27
CA PRO A 601 -0.37 15.12 -28.53
C PRO A 601 0.82 14.86 -27.59
N MET A 602 1.24 13.60 -27.46
CA MET A 602 2.54 13.29 -26.88
C MET A 602 3.64 13.84 -27.78
N GLN A 603 4.63 14.53 -27.20
CA GLN A 603 5.70 15.20 -27.95
C GLN A 603 7.06 14.62 -27.58
N VAL A 604 7.94 14.53 -28.57
CA VAL A 604 9.35 14.17 -28.38
C VAL A 604 10.18 15.46 -28.37
N GLY A 605 11.03 15.62 -27.36
CA GLY A 605 11.88 16.79 -27.16
C GLY A 605 13.09 16.81 -28.09
N ARG A 606 13.84 17.92 -28.11
CA ARG A 606 15.03 18.07 -28.97
C ARG A 606 16.18 17.11 -28.65
N ASP A 607 16.19 16.57 -27.42
CA ASP A 607 17.10 15.52 -26.93
C ASP A 607 16.58 14.09 -27.22
N GLY A 608 15.37 14.00 -27.76
CA GLY A 608 14.67 12.77 -28.11
C GLY A 608 13.99 12.07 -26.93
N MET A 609 13.86 12.70 -25.76
CA MET A 609 13.02 12.19 -24.66
C MET A 609 11.54 12.53 -24.87
N LEU A 610 10.64 11.85 -24.17
CA LEU A 610 9.25 12.28 -24.08
C LEU A 610 9.19 13.60 -23.28
N GLN A 611 8.54 14.64 -23.80
CA GLN A 611 8.46 15.94 -23.10
C GLN A 611 7.62 15.84 -21.83
N GLU A 612 8.09 16.44 -20.73
CA GLU A 612 7.36 16.51 -19.46
C GLU A 612 6.31 17.64 -19.40
N TRP A 613 6.49 18.68 -20.23
CA TRP A 613 5.63 19.85 -20.33
C TRP A 613 5.13 20.08 -21.77
N ALA A 614 4.13 20.95 -21.96
CA ALA A 614 3.59 21.29 -23.29
C ALA A 614 4.58 21.99 -24.24
N GLU A 615 5.63 22.58 -23.67
CA GLU A 615 6.79 23.12 -24.37
C GLU A 615 8.03 22.28 -24.08
N ASP A 616 8.99 22.30 -25.01
CA ASP A 616 10.27 21.59 -24.91
C ASP A 616 11.23 22.25 -23.90
N TYR A 617 10.80 22.34 -22.65
CA TYR A 617 11.60 22.78 -21.52
C TYR A 617 12.50 21.63 -21.06
N GLY A 618 13.75 21.96 -20.70
CA GLY A 618 14.55 21.08 -19.86
C GLY A 618 14.01 21.07 -18.42
N GLN A 619 14.78 20.52 -17.50
CA GLN A 619 14.44 20.44 -16.07
C GLN A 619 15.66 20.82 -15.22
N LEU A 620 15.41 21.29 -14.00
CA LEU A 620 16.47 21.60 -13.04
C LEU A 620 17.03 20.33 -12.37
N GLU A 621 16.20 19.29 -12.19
CA GLU A 621 16.58 18.02 -11.55
C GLU A 621 16.51 16.85 -12.54
N LYS A 622 17.67 16.34 -13.00
CA LYS A 622 17.72 15.26 -14.00
C LYS A 622 17.29 13.90 -13.45
N GLU A 623 17.72 13.58 -12.23
CA GLU A 623 17.41 12.34 -11.51
C GLU A 623 16.22 12.52 -10.54
N HIS A 624 15.28 13.42 -10.88
CA HIS A 624 14.12 13.70 -10.03
C HIS A 624 13.32 12.43 -9.71
N ARG A 625 12.84 12.31 -8.47
CA ARG A 625 12.18 11.09 -7.98
C ARG A 625 10.86 10.77 -8.70
N HIS A 626 10.15 11.78 -9.20
CA HIS A 626 9.02 11.61 -10.10
C HIS A 626 9.45 11.62 -11.58
N PHE A 627 8.65 10.95 -12.40
CA PHE A 627 8.72 10.93 -13.86
C PHE A 627 7.29 10.90 -14.37
N SER A 628 6.50 11.84 -13.87
CA SER A 628 5.04 11.87 -13.92
C SER A 628 4.48 11.80 -15.34
N HIS A 629 5.20 12.37 -16.31
CA HIS A 629 4.91 12.26 -17.74
C HIS A 629 5.04 10.83 -18.34
N LEU A 630 5.44 9.84 -17.56
CA LEU A 630 5.38 8.41 -17.91
C LEU A 630 4.17 7.69 -17.31
N TYR A 631 3.23 8.40 -16.65
CA TYR A 631 1.93 7.84 -16.24
C TYR A 631 1.25 7.08 -17.39
N GLY A 632 1.33 7.60 -18.61
CA GLY A 632 0.69 7.06 -19.80
C GLY A 632 1.13 5.65 -20.20
N ILE A 633 2.34 5.19 -19.81
CA ILE A 633 2.78 3.79 -20.02
C ILE A 633 2.46 2.92 -18.81
N TYR A 634 2.53 3.48 -17.59
CA TYR A 634 2.09 2.81 -16.36
C TYR A 634 1.80 3.86 -15.26
N PRO A 635 0.67 3.78 -14.52
CA PRO A 635 -0.39 2.77 -14.60
C PRO A 635 -1.38 2.96 -15.76
N GLY A 636 -1.30 4.07 -16.50
CA GLY A 636 -2.20 4.42 -17.59
C GLY A 636 -2.06 3.57 -18.86
N HIS A 637 -2.79 3.97 -19.90
CA HIS A 637 -2.98 3.22 -21.16
C HIS A 637 -2.79 4.08 -22.42
N VAL A 638 -2.15 5.25 -22.29
CA VAL A 638 -1.95 6.23 -23.38
C VAL A 638 -0.76 5.87 -24.26
N ILE A 639 0.28 5.27 -23.69
CA ILE A 639 1.51 4.84 -24.35
C ILE A 639 1.60 3.32 -24.26
N SER A 640 1.87 2.66 -25.38
CA SER A 640 1.99 1.21 -25.46
C SER A 640 3.09 0.85 -26.48
N PRO A 641 4.01 -0.07 -26.18
CA PRO A 641 5.01 -0.51 -27.15
C PRO A 641 4.41 -1.15 -28.42
N VAL A 642 3.14 -1.55 -28.37
CA VAL A 642 2.43 -2.20 -29.48
C VAL A 642 1.61 -1.20 -30.30
N LYS A 643 1.04 -0.16 -29.66
CA LYS A 643 0.18 0.83 -30.33
C LYS A 643 0.88 2.14 -30.69
N THR A 644 1.90 2.52 -29.93
CA THR A 644 2.69 3.74 -30.08
C THR A 644 4.20 3.40 -30.00
N PRO A 645 4.72 2.48 -30.84
CA PRO A 645 6.11 2.05 -30.80
C PRO A 645 7.10 3.22 -30.95
N GLU A 646 6.70 4.30 -31.64
CA GLU A 646 7.48 5.53 -31.80
C GLU A 646 7.78 6.28 -30.50
N LEU A 647 7.02 6.01 -29.42
CA LEU A 647 7.22 6.59 -28.09
C LEU A 647 8.09 5.72 -27.17
N VAL A 648 8.44 4.49 -27.56
CA VAL A 648 9.22 3.56 -26.71
C VAL A 648 10.61 4.09 -26.42
N GLU A 649 11.37 4.49 -27.44
CA GLU A 649 12.73 5.03 -27.25
C GLU A 649 12.74 6.38 -26.52
N PRO A 650 11.83 7.33 -26.79
CA PRO A 650 11.63 8.51 -25.96
C PRO A 650 11.38 8.22 -24.47
N VAL A 651 10.58 7.18 -24.16
CA VAL A 651 10.35 6.74 -22.77
C VAL A 651 11.61 6.08 -22.17
N ARG A 652 12.31 5.20 -22.90
CA ARG A 652 13.57 4.60 -22.44
C ARG A 652 14.61 5.67 -22.10
N LYS A 653 14.76 6.70 -22.93
CA LYS A 653 15.69 7.81 -22.67
C LYS A 653 15.38 8.57 -21.37
N VAL A 654 14.09 8.79 -21.05
CA VAL A 654 13.70 9.39 -19.76
C VAL A 654 14.12 8.49 -18.60
N LEU A 655 13.87 7.17 -18.69
CA LEU A 655 14.24 6.22 -17.64
C LEU A 655 15.76 6.14 -17.43
N GLU A 656 16.54 6.13 -18.52
CA GLU A 656 18.01 6.18 -18.44
C GLU A 656 18.52 7.48 -17.81
N GLN A 657 17.91 8.63 -18.12
CA GLN A 657 18.24 9.89 -17.47
C GLN A 657 17.84 9.94 -15.98
N ARG A 658 16.71 9.32 -15.63
CA ARG A 658 16.19 9.21 -14.25
C ARG A 658 16.91 8.16 -13.41
N GLY A 659 17.69 7.28 -14.05
CA GLY A 659 18.42 6.16 -13.45
C GLY A 659 17.54 5.12 -12.75
N ASP A 660 18.16 4.09 -12.17
CA ASP A 660 17.48 3.05 -11.39
C ASP A 660 17.23 3.45 -9.93
N GLY A 661 17.75 4.60 -9.49
CA GLY A 661 17.67 5.10 -8.12
C GLY A 661 16.31 5.70 -7.74
N GLY A 662 16.27 6.42 -6.62
CA GLY A 662 15.07 7.08 -6.09
C GLY A 662 14.51 6.40 -4.84
N THR A 663 13.37 6.91 -4.37
CA THR A 663 12.62 6.40 -3.20
C THR A 663 11.97 5.04 -3.45
N GLY A 664 11.40 4.40 -2.42
CA GLY A 664 10.73 3.11 -2.52
C GLY A 664 9.62 3.08 -3.57
N TRP A 665 8.67 4.03 -3.51
CA TRP A 665 7.63 4.18 -4.53
C TRP A 665 8.20 4.51 -5.92
N SER A 666 9.27 5.31 -6.00
CA SER A 666 9.90 5.70 -7.27
C SER A 666 10.49 4.47 -7.98
N ARG A 667 11.24 3.64 -7.24
CA ARG A 667 11.77 2.37 -7.72
C ARG A 667 10.66 1.41 -8.12
N ALA A 668 9.61 1.28 -7.31
CA ALA A 668 8.45 0.43 -7.60
C ALA A 668 7.70 0.86 -8.88
N TRP A 669 7.53 2.16 -9.11
CA TRP A 669 6.95 2.68 -10.36
C TRP A 669 7.87 2.40 -11.56
N LYS A 670 9.19 2.58 -11.43
CA LYS A 670 10.17 2.20 -12.48
C LYS A 670 10.11 0.71 -12.81
N MET A 671 9.93 -0.19 -11.82
CA MET A 671 9.73 -1.62 -12.09
C MET A 671 8.51 -1.87 -13.00
N GLY A 672 7.37 -1.24 -12.70
CA GLY A 672 6.16 -1.36 -13.52
C GLY A 672 6.34 -0.84 -14.95
N ILE A 673 7.05 0.27 -15.14
CA ILE A 673 7.34 0.81 -16.48
C ILE A 673 8.31 -0.09 -17.25
N TRP A 674 9.40 -0.56 -16.64
CA TRP A 674 10.33 -1.48 -17.32
C TRP A 674 9.68 -2.83 -17.66
N ALA A 675 8.76 -3.32 -16.82
CA ALA A 675 7.92 -4.47 -17.15
C ALA A 675 6.98 -4.20 -18.35
N ARG A 676 6.36 -3.02 -18.43
CA ARG A 676 5.58 -2.56 -19.60
C ARG A 676 6.45 -2.36 -20.86
N LEU A 677 7.76 -2.20 -20.72
CA LEU A 677 8.74 -2.14 -21.82
C LEU A 677 9.36 -3.52 -22.17
N PHE A 678 8.83 -4.59 -21.58
CA PHE A 678 9.27 -5.98 -21.74
C PHE A 678 10.72 -6.26 -21.26
N ASP A 679 11.25 -5.45 -20.32
CA ASP A 679 12.59 -5.59 -19.76
C ASP A 679 12.55 -6.11 -18.31
N GLY A 680 12.40 -7.43 -18.18
CA GLY A 680 12.35 -8.10 -16.87
C GLY A 680 13.64 -7.96 -16.07
N ASN A 681 14.79 -7.99 -16.76
CA ASN A 681 16.10 -7.93 -16.12
C ASN A 681 16.40 -6.55 -15.52
N ARG A 682 15.99 -5.45 -16.18
CA ARG A 682 16.08 -4.11 -15.61
C ARG A 682 15.11 -3.92 -14.44
N ALA A 683 13.88 -4.43 -14.54
CA ALA A 683 12.93 -4.42 -13.42
C ALA A 683 13.46 -5.21 -12.20
N TYR A 684 14.06 -6.38 -12.41
CA TYR A 684 14.70 -7.18 -11.35
C TYR A 684 15.88 -6.45 -10.69
N ARG A 685 16.73 -5.77 -11.47
CA ARG A 685 17.84 -4.94 -10.93
C ARG A 685 17.33 -3.82 -10.03
N ILE A 686 16.24 -3.15 -10.44
CA ILE A 686 15.61 -2.09 -9.64
C ILE A 686 15.01 -2.65 -8.35
N TRP A 687 14.43 -3.85 -8.38
CA TRP A 687 13.96 -4.57 -7.18
C TRP A 687 15.10 -4.91 -6.21
N GLN A 688 16.25 -5.41 -6.70
CA GLN A 688 17.43 -5.64 -5.85
C GLN A 688 17.88 -4.34 -5.16
N GLY A 689 17.93 -3.23 -5.91
CA GLY A 689 18.25 -1.91 -5.36
C GLY A 689 17.19 -1.35 -4.39
N TYR A 690 15.91 -1.63 -4.62
CA TYR A 690 14.83 -1.34 -3.66
C TYR A 690 15.07 -2.05 -2.33
N LEU A 691 15.33 -3.37 -2.35
CA LEU A 691 15.60 -4.14 -1.14
C LEU A 691 16.84 -3.64 -0.38
N LYS A 692 17.88 -3.23 -1.11
CA LYS A 692 19.14 -2.75 -0.53
C LYS A 692 19.02 -1.37 0.13
N GLU A 693 18.29 -0.44 -0.51
CA GLU A 693 18.39 0.98 -0.18
C GLU A 693 17.09 1.59 0.33
N GLN A 694 15.93 1.11 -0.14
CA GLN A 694 14.61 1.72 0.10
C GLN A 694 13.58 0.75 0.69
N CYS A 695 14.06 -0.30 1.35
CA CYS A 695 13.25 -1.27 2.06
C CYS A 695 13.78 -1.44 3.49
N TYR A 696 12.91 -1.62 4.47
CA TYR A 696 13.26 -2.10 5.80
C TYR A 696 13.35 -3.62 5.82
N PRO A 697 14.13 -4.23 6.73
CA PRO A 697 14.11 -5.66 6.99
C PRO A 697 12.71 -6.28 7.25
N SER A 698 11.74 -5.48 7.71
CA SER A 698 10.30 -5.82 7.82
C SER A 698 9.54 -5.85 6.48
N LEU A 699 10.22 -5.63 5.36
CA LEU A 699 9.72 -5.46 3.98
C LEU A 699 8.91 -4.19 3.67
N PHE A 700 8.69 -3.31 4.65
CA PHE A 700 8.12 -1.98 4.42
C PHE A 700 9.03 -1.10 3.55
N ALA A 701 8.44 -0.29 2.67
CA ALA A 701 9.19 0.65 1.84
C ALA A 701 9.63 1.89 2.64
N LYS A 702 10.65 2.57 2.11
CA LYS A 702 11.16 3.85 2.58
C LYS A 702 10.87 4.94 1.57
N CYS A 703 10.59 6.15 2.06
CA CYS A 703 10.67 7.37 1.26
C CYS A 703 11.86 8.20 1.76
N PHE A 704 13.08 7.81 1.37
CA PHE A 704 14.33 8.16 2.06
C PHE A 704 14.45 7.48 3.43
N THR A 705 13.81 8.04 4.47
CA THR A 705 13.87 7.51 5.85
C THR A 705 12.49 7.21 6.48
N PRO A 706 11.39 7.93 6.25
CA PRO A 706 10.10 7.52 6.78
C PRO A 706 9.60 6.24 6.10
N LEU A 707 8.99 5.37 6.89
CA LEU A 707 8.20 4.23 6.41
C LEU A 707 7.02 4.75 5.57
N GLN A 708 6.86 4.19 4.37
CA GLN A 708 5.66 4.32 3.54
C GLN A 708 5.26 2.96 2.97
N VAL A 709 3.97 2.74 2.71
CA VAL A 709 3.46 1.45 2.19
C VAL A 709 3.35 1.40 0.66
N ASP A 710 3.30 2.57 0.02
CA ASP A 710 3.19 2.73 -1.43
C ASP A 710 4.22 1.88 -2.19
N GLY A 711 5.51 1.97 -1.86
CA GLY A 711 6.55 1.17 -2.49
C GLY A 711 6.36 -0.34 -2.30
N SER A 712 5.83 -0.80 -1.16
CA SER A 712 5.55 -2.23 -0.91
C SER A 712 4.38 -2.73 -1.78
N PHE A 713 3.33 -1.92 -1.93
CA PHE A 713 2.22 -2.19 -2.85
C PHE A 713 2.67 -2.12 -4.32
N GLY A 714 3.48 -1.12 -4.67
CA GLY A 714 4.03 -0.93 -5.99
C GLY A 714 4.97 -2.06 -6.42
N VAL A 715 5.77 -2.64 -5.50
CA VAL A 715 6.58 -3.84 -5.77
C VAL A 715 5.69 -5.04 -6.11
N THR A 716 4.57 -5.21 -5.40
CA THR A 716 3.58 -6.26 -5.71
C THR A 716 2.97 -6.05 -7.11
N ALA A 717 2.67 -4.80 -7.47
CA ALA A 717 2.18 -4.45 -8.80
C ALA A 717 3.24 -4.66 -9.90
N GLY A 718 4.49 -4.27 -9.65
CA GLY A 718 5.62 -4.47 -10.57
C GLY A 718 5.90 -5.95 -10.82
N ILE A 719 5.94 -6.78 -9.78
CA ILE A 719 6.06 -8.24 -9.91
C ILE A 719 4.86 -8.83 -10.69
N THR A 720 3.65 -8.30 -10.48
CA THR A 720 2.49 -8.70 -11.29
C THR A 720 2.72 -8.40 -12.76
N GLU A 721 3.04 -7.15 -13.10
CA GLU A 721 3.23 -6.70 -14.49
C GLU A 721 4.46 -7.36 -15.17
N MET A 722 5.43 -7.88 -14.41
CA MET A 722 6.51 -8.73 -14.93
C MET A 722 6.01 -10.13 -15.37
N LEU A 723 5.09 -10.71 -14.60
CA LEU A 723 4.61 -12.08 -14.78
C LEU A 723 3.32 -12.19 -15.62
N VAL A 724 2.47 -11.16 -15.63
CA VAL A 724 1.21 -11.13 -16.39
C VAL A 724 0.76 -9.70 -16.68
N GLN A 725 0.35 -9.46 -17.92
CA GLN A 725 -0.21 -8.19 -18.38
C GLN A 725 -1.58 -8.42 -19.02
N SER A 726 -2.50 -7.47 -18.83
CA SER A 726 -3.85 -7.51 -19.40
C SER A 726 -4.40 -6.13 -19.74
N HIS A 727 -3.53 -5.12 -19.78
CA HIS A 727 -3.87 -3.73 -20.08
C HIS A 727 -4.15 -3.51 -21.58
N GLU A 728 -3.55 -4.36 -22.41
CA GLU A 728 -3.83 -4.47 -23.83
C GLU A 728 -5.18 -5.13 -24.13
N SER A 729 -5.55 -5.20 -25.41
CA SER A 729 -6.76 -5.90 -25.88
C SER A 729 -6.68 -7.44 -25.75
N TYR A 730 -5.75 -7.95 -24.96
CA TYR A 730 -5.41 -9.36 -24.78
C TYR A 730 -4.67 -9.57 -23.45
N ILE A 731 -4.60 -10.82 -23.01
CA ILE A 731 -3.80 -11.30 -21.89
C ILE A 731 -2.42 -11.72 -22.41
N GLU A 732 -1.35 -11.30 -21.75
CA GLU A 732 0.04 -11.71 -22.02
C GLU A 732 0.67 -12.24 -20.73
N ILE A 733 1.36 -13.39 -20.83
CA ILE A 733 1.87 -14.15 -19.68
C ILE A 733 3.39 -14.26 -19.85
N LEU A 734 4.12 -14.01 -18.76
CA LEU A 734 5.59 -13.82 -18.73
C LEU A 734 6.12 -12.68 -19.64
N PRO A 735 5.43 -11.52 -19.77
CA PRO A 735 5.84 -10.44 -20.69
C PRO A 735 7.22 -9.84 -20.36
N ALA A 736 7.63 -9.87 -19.09
CA ALA A 736 8.93 -9.36 -18.64
C ALA A 736 9.49 -10.23 -17.50
N LEU A 737 9.57 -11.55 -17.75
CA LEU A 737 10.21 -12.50 -16.83
C LEU A 737 11.74 -12.27 -16.82
N PRO A 738 12.39 -12.03 -15.67
CA PRO A 738 13.84 -11.94 -15.57
C PRO A 738 14.50 -13.33 -15.61
N ASP A 739 15.74 -13.38 -16.09
CA ASP A 739 16.56 -14.60 -16.14
C ASP A 739 16.77 -15.22 -14.76
N ALA A 740 16.66 -14.41 -13.70
CA ALA A 740 16.77 -14.83 -12.30
C ALA A 740 15.61 -15.74 -11.84
N TRP A 741 14.49 -15.83 -12.57
CA TRP A 741 13.30 -16.61 -12.21
C TRP A 741 12.99 -17.71 -13.25
N PRO A 742 13.87 -18.74 -13.41
CA PRO A 742 13.77 -19.70 -14.50
C PRO A 742 12.54 -20.62 -14.44
N GLU A 743 12.02 -20.90 -13.24
CA GLU A 743 10.78 -21.65 -13.03
C GLU A 743 9.94 -21.08 -11.89
N GLY A 744 8.64 -21.40 -11.89
CA GLY A 744 7.70 -20.95 -10.86
C GLY A 744 6.25 -21.27 -11.20
N ALA A 745 5.35 -20.90 -10.29
CA ALA A 745 3.90 -21.06 -10.44
C ALA A 745 3.16 -19.84 -9.89
N PHE A 746 2.18 -19.34 -10.65
CA PHE A 746 1.31 -18.24 -10.23
C PHE A 746 -0.13 -18.69 -10.42
N SER A 747 -0.88 -18.77 -9.33
CA SER A 747 -2.26 -19.29 -9.31
C SER A 747 -3.22 -18.27 -8.72
N GLY A 748 -4.42 -18.20 -9.29
CA GLY A 748 -5.49 -17.30 -8.86
C GLY A 748 -5.30 -15.81 -9.17
N VAL A 749 -4.31 -15.43 -10.00
CA VAL A 749 -4.10 -14.02 -10.39
C VAL A 749 -5.24 -13.55 -11.31
N ALA A 750 -5.86 -12.42 -10.98
CA ALA A 750 -6.95 -11.87 -11.79
C ALA A 750 -6.41 -11.02 -12.94
N VAL A 751 -7.15 -10.98 -14.05
CA VAL A 751 -6.83 -10.18 -15.24
C VAL A 751 -8.08 -9.49 -15.80
N ARG A 752 -7.87 -8.38 -16.52
CA ARG A 752 -8.95 -7.61 -17.15
C ARG A 752 -9.79 -8.49 -18.09
N GLY A 753 -11.08 -8.19 -18.18
CA GLY A 753 -12.08 -9.02 -18.86
C GLY A 753 -12.87 -9.94 -17.93
N GLY A 754 -12.48 -10.07 -16.66
CA GLY A 754 -13.14 -10.95 -15.70
C GLY A 754 -12.69 -12.40 -15.83
N PHE A 755 -11.37 -12.58 -15.84
CA PHE A 755 -10.73 -13.89 -15.80
C PHE A 755 -9.75 -13.98 -14.63
N GLU A 756 -9.46 -15.21 -14.24
CA GLU A 756 -8.45 -15.59 -13.26
C GLU A 756 -7.56 -16.67 -13.91
N LEU A 757 -6.26 -16.61 -13.66
CA LEU A 757 -5.27 -17.46 -14.31
C LEU A 757 -4.52 -18.32 -13.30
N ASP A 758 -4.35 -19.60 -13.65
CA ASP A 758 -3.35 -20.49 -13.06
C ASP A 758 -2.31 -20.82 -14.12
N PHE A 759 -1.03 -20.54 -13.86
CA PHE A 759 0.04 -20.93 -14.78
C PHE A 759 1.33 -21.34 -14.09
N THR A 760 2.12 -22.14 -14.80
CA THR A 760 3.47 -22.53 -14.40
C THR A 760 4.43 -22.27 -15.54
N TRP A 761 5.70 -22.00 -15.22
CA TRP A 761 6.76 -21.87 -16.21
C TRP A 761 8.00 -22.66 -15.80
N ARG A 762 8.81 -23.01 -16.81
CA ARG A 762 10.10 -23.69 -16.68
C ARG A 762 11.02 -23.26 -17.79
N ASP A 763 12.31 -23.19 -17.50
CA ASP A 763 13.35 -22.77 -18.44
C ASP A 763 13.01 -21.43 -19.13
N GLY A 764 12.39 -20.52 -18.37
CA GLY A 764 11.89 -19.21 -18.83
C GLY A 764 10.60 -19.24 -19.65
N GLN A 765 9.97 -20.41 -19.85
CA GLN A 765 8.83 -20.58 -20.76
C GLN A 765 7.57 -21.09 -20.07
N LEU A 766 6.41 -20.57 -20.49
CA LEU A 766 5.09 -21.01 -20.06
C LEU A 766 4.89 -22.52 -20.34
N SER A 767 4.68 -23.31 -19.29
CA SER A 767 4.60 -24.78 -19.36
C SER A 767 3.18 -25.32 -19.12
N LYS A 768 2.37 -24.63 -18.32
CA LYS A 768 0.94 -24.90 -18.14
C LYS A 768 0.18 -23.60 -18.00
N LEU A 769 -1.06 -23.57 -18.48
CA LEU A 769 -1.98 -22.46 -18.31
C LEU A 769 -3.40 -23.02 -18.17
N ALA A 770 -4.14 -22.50 -17.20
CA ALA A 770 -5.58 -22.64 -17.11
C ALA A 770 -6.23 -21.28 -16.82
N VAL A 771 -7.44 -21.10 -17.35
CA VAL A 771 -8.21 -19.86 -17.29
C VAL A 771 -9.55 -20.13 -16.65
N ILE A 772 -9.91 -19.38 -15.63
CA ILE A 772 -11.23 -19.40 -14.99
C ILE A 772 -11.98 -18.14 -15.46
N SER A 773 -13.14 -18.28 -16.11
CA SER A 773 -13.94 -17.12 -16.49
C SER A 773 -14.96 -16.78 -15.41
N ARG A 774 -14.88 -15.57 -14.86
CA ARG A 774 -15.83 -15.07 -13.86
C ARG A 774 -17.10 -14.49 -14.50
N THR A 775 -17.00 -14.02 -15.75
CA THR A 775 -18.00 -13.12 -16.35
C THR A 775 -18.49 -13.54 -17.75
N GLY A 776 -17.95 -14.63 -18.32
CA GLY A 776 -18.40 -15.18 -19.60
C GLY A 776 -18.12 -14.30 -20.82
N LYS A 777 -17.01 -13.54 -20.80
CA LYS A 777 -16.54 -12.79 -21.97
C LYS A 777 -15.65 -13.65 -22.86
N THR A 778 -15.42 -13.20 -24.09
CA THR A 778 -14.39 -13.79 -24.96
C THR A 778 -13.03 -13.65 -24.29
N CYS A 779 -12.33 -14.76 -24.12
CA CYS A 779 -10.95 -14.76 -23.65
C CYS A 779 -10.03 -14.61 -24.86
N ARG A 780 -8.99 -13.77 -24.74
CA ARG A 780 -8.01 -13.51 -25.79
C ARG A 780 -6.61 -13.47 -25.17
N ILE A 781 -5.76 -14.41 -25.57
CA ILE A 781 -4.44 -14.64 -24.97
C ILE A 781 -3.38 -14.59 -26.06
N LYS A 782 -2.31 -13.83 -25.86
CA LYS A 782 -1.14 -13.80 -26.74
C LYS A 782 -0.27 -15.03 -26.45
N LEU A 783 -0.07 -15.86 -27.46
CA LEU A 783 0.73 -17.09 -27.44
C LEU A 783 1.55 -17.17 -28.72
N ALA A 784 2.37 -16.15 -28.98
CA ALA A 784 3.09 -15.95 -30.24
C ALA A 784 3.84 -17.21 -30.70
N GLY A 785 3.66 -17.60 -31.96
CA GLY A 785 4.30 -18.77 -32.58
C GLY A 785 3.78 -20.14 -32.15
N ARG A 786 3.30 -20.31 -30.92
CA ARG A 786 2.94 -21.63 -30.33
C ARG A 786 1.58 -22.16 -30.80
N ALA A 787 1.48 -23.47 -30.98
CA ALA A 787 0.19 -24.12 -31.13
C ALA A 787 -0.48 -24.29 -29.75
N ALA A 788 -1.81 -24.21 -29.70
CA ALA A 788 -2.54 -24.33 -28.44
C ALA A 788 -3.94 -24.94 -28.64
N ARG A 789 -4.42 -25.66 -27.62
CA ARG A 789 -5.71 -26.36 -27.61
C ARG A 789 -6.46 -26.02 -26.32
N VAL A 790 -7.72 -25.60 -26.44
CA VAL A 790 -8.57 -25.20 -25.30
C VAL A 790 -9.45 -26.37 -24.89
N PHE A 791 -9.35 -26.79 -23.64
CA PHE A 791 -10.14 -27.88 -23.08
C PHE A 791 -11.07 -27.39 -21.98
N GLN A 792 -12.33 -27.80 -22.05
CA GLN A 792 -13.29 -27.71 -20.95
C GLN A 792 -13.44 -29.12 -20.36
N GLY A 793 -12.73 -29.40 -19.26
CA GLY A 793 -12.55 -30.77 -18.78
C GLY A 793 -11.88 -31.63 -19.86
N LYS A 794 -12.51 -32.74 -20.27
CA LYS A 794 -11.97 -33.62 -21.33
C LYS A 794 -12.34 -33.19 -22.76
N LYS A 795 -13.17 -32.17 -22.95
CA LYS A 795 -13.67 -31.75 -24.27
C LYS A 795 -12.82 -30.61 -24.84
N MET A 796 -12.21 -30.82 -26.01
CA MET A 796 -11.63 -29.71 -26.77
C MET A 796 -12.75 -28.82 -27.33
N ILE A 797 -12.66 -27.51 -27.10
CA ILE A 797 -13.67 -26.52 -27.53
C ILE A 797 -13.13 -25.46 -28.50
N GLY A 798 -11.80 -25.38 -28.66
CA GLY A 798 -11.13 -24.44 -29.55
C GLY A 798 -9.65 -24.81 -29.72
N ASN A 799 -9.01 -24.27 -30.74
CA ASN A 799 -7.58 -24.42 -30.97
C ASN A 799 -6.99 -23.19 -31.68
N LYS A 800 -5.66 -23.16 -31.71
CA LYS A 800 -4.82 -22.20 -32.42
C LYS A 800 -3.69 -23.00 -33.07
N THR A 801 -3.51 -22.82 -34.38
CA THR A 801 -2.39 -23.41 -35.12
C THR A 801 -1.07 -22.71 -34.79
N ALA A 802 0.05 -23.41 -34.98
CA ALA A 802 1.37 -22.80 -34.92
C ALA A 802 1.48 -21.63 -35.91
N GLY A 803 2.25 -20.60 -35.56
CA GLY A 803 2.44 -19.40 -36.37
C GLY A 803 1.39 -18.28 -36.22
N GLY A 804 0.26 -18.52 -35.54
CA GLY A 804 -0.64 -17.42 -35.13
C GLY A 804 -0.12 -16.67 -33.90
N ASP A 805 -0.68 -15.50 -33.59
CA ASP A 805 -0.31 -14.72 -32.39
C ASP A 805 -1.28 -14.91 -31.21
N PHE A 806 -2.58 -14.96 -31.48
CA PHE A 806 -3.61 -14.96 -30.44
C PHE A 806 -4.41 -16.26 -30.39
N LEU A 807 -4.73 -16.71 -29.18
CA LEU A 807 -5.72 -17.74 -28.89
C LEU A 807 -6.99 -17.04 -28.41
N GLU A 808 -8.11 -17.29 -29.08
CA GLU A 808 -9.41 -16.68 -28.77
C GLU A 808 -10.49 -17.75 -28.61
N PHE A 809 -11.29 -17.65 -27.55
CA PHE A 809 -12.45 -18.52 -27.34
C PHE A 809 -13.54 -17.83 -26.53
N ALA A 810 -14.80 -18.18 -26.81
CA ALA A 810 -15.93 -17.76 -25.99
C ALA A 810 -15.94 -18.55 -24.67
N ALA A 811 -15.99 -17.84 -23.54
CA ALA A 811 -16.08 -18.46 -22.23
C ALA A 811 -17.47 -18.32 -21.61
N ILE A 812 -17.83 -19.28 -20.78
CA ILE A 812 -19.02 -19.33 -19.92
C ILE A 812 -18.59 -19.01 -18.47
N PRO A 813 -19.36 -18.23 -17.68
CA PRO A 813 -19.05 -17.91 -16.29
C PRO A 813 -18.92 -19.17 -15.41
N GLY A 814 -18.03 -19.13 -14.42
CA GLY A 814 -17.75 -20.21 -13.46
C GLY A 814 -16.88 -21.36 -14.00
N ASN A 815 -16.70 -21.46 -15.32
CA ASN A 815 -15.96 -22.56 -15.92
C ASN A 815 -14.44 -22.31 -15.95
N LYS A 816 -13.70 -23.40 -15.75
CA LYS A 816 -12.24 -23.49 -15.97
C LYS A 816 -11.95 -24.09 -17.35
N TYR A 817 -10.92 -23.55 -18.01
CA TYR A 817 -10.43 -23.96 -19.32
C TYR A 817 -8.93 -24.25 -19.22
N ASP A 818 -8.53 -25.49 -19.49
CA ASP A 818 -7.12 -25.86 -19.53
C ASP A 818 -6.57 -25.61 -20.95
N ILE A 819 -5.43 -24.93 -21.04
CA ILE A 819 -4.78 -24.60 -22.30
C ILE A 819 -3.61 -25.56 -22.51
N GLY A 820 -3.82 -26.57 -23.34
CA GLY A 820 -2.75 -27.46 -23.80
C GLY A 820 -1.85 -26.68 -24.76
N LEU A 821 -0.57 -26.56 -24.40
CA LEU A 821 0.46 -25.90 -25.21
C LEU A 821 1.28 -26.99 -25.90
N ASP A 822 1.46 -26.84 -27.21
CA ASP A 822 2.27 -27.71 -28.06
C ASP A 822 3.59 -27.02 -28.48
#